data_AF-R9J334-F1
#
_entry.id   AF-R9J334-F1
#
_cell.length_a   1.000
_cell.length_b   1.000
_cell.length_c   1.000
_cell.angle_alpha   90.00
_cell.angle_beta   90.00
_cell.angle_gamma   90.00
#
_symmetry.space_group_name_H-M   'P 1'
#
loop_
_entity.id
_entity.type
_entity.pdbx_description
1 polymer ?
#
loop_
_entity_poly.entity_id
_entity_poly.type
_entity_poly.pdbx_seq_one_letter_code
_entity_poly.pdbx_strand_id
1 'polypeptide(L)'
;MKKRRMVTRIYAFILAASLIAADTLPAFAAERSRKLVSDDMAVLEENFSDKSIPYLEDAQREPMTETMEETKSEPMADTTEGAESKPETETTEETKPEPGTEEAPDDGLIRVNDTLYSGYYMDQAGIFYLVTEGVAKPFYGMANTGTSYYNCDISGAMTLMTLPTQTIFVEGKSYSGYYMDTAGMFYIVTAGTPEPVNRTVKDGTPYYGYDETGALIPLTLSKQTVFVNGKVYSGYYLSKQNKMYYIKKGTSTRKTGILKKGTNYYNYPLKKTKNLSKDTLYVNGTVYSGYYMNKKNHMYHVKKGTLTLKTGILKKGIKYYSYPSKKTKKLSKETLYVNGKIYSGYYMNKKNHMYHVKKGTLTLKTGILKKGVKYYSYPLKKTKKLSKETLYINGKLYTGYYLNQKNKMYRVKKGIPVLAIGMMGKGTKYYNYKLKKTQTLSQETLYVDGIVYNGYYLGSDNKMYLLSNGTYTPVNTALGAGTAYYSCVENRMVALPAAKAYVYGKAVESLTPAGVVTFQKAQAVVQTITAPTDSPADKLYKCYLWMEKFPYMQYRTMAEGLNISPDDWDVIFADDIFDANAGCCVSLSCAFAYMAKACGFESVTICSDTKHAWVDIDGRLYDPLFAKDRNFSKNYNAAYTDYRVHAAITREL
;
A
#
# COMPACT_ATOMS: atom_id res chain seq x y z
N MET A 1 -43.03 40.55 20.30
CA MET A 1 -42.91 41.73 21.19
C MET A 1 -41.51 42.37 21.07
N LYS A 2 -41.26 43.46 21.83
CA LYS A 2 -40.00 44.26 21.98
C LYS A 2 -38.71 43.40 21.81
N LYS A 3 -37.66 43.73 21.03
CA LYS A 3 -37.07 44.97 20.45
C LYS A 3 -36.24 45.85 21.42
N ARG A 4 -34.90 45.60 21.48
CA ARG A 4 -33.71 46.50 21.73
C ARG A 4 -32.49 45.58 22.00
N ARG A 5 -31.32 45.65 21.32
CA ARG A 5 -30.30 46.72 21.14
C ARG A 5 -29.64 47.21 22.43
N MET A 6 -28.35 46.90 22.61
CA MET A 6 -27.28 47.90 22.83
C MET A 6 -25.87 47.33 22.55
N VAL A 7 -24.86 48.20 22.55
CA VAL A 7 -23.47 47.94 22.12
C VAL A 7 -22.51 48.79 22.97
N THR A 8 -21.25 48.37 23.07
CA THR A 8 -20.04 49.19 23.40
C THR A 8 -19.61 49.31 24.87
N ARG A 9 -18.28 49.44 25.01
CA ARG A 9 -17.43 49.84 26.16
C ARG A 9 -17.15 48.75 27.21
N ILE A 10 -15.98 48.64 27.87
CA ILE A 10 -14.57 49.11 27.75
C ILE A 10 -14.06 49.28 29.19
N TYR A 11 -12.96 48.59 29.53
CA TYR A 11 -12.04 48.82 30.67
C TYR A 11 -12.62 49.24 32.04
N ALA A 12 -12.53 48.34 33.03
CA ALA A 12 -11.61 48.48 34.17
C ALA A 12 -11.79 47.34 35.19
N PHE A 13 -10.69 46.72 35.63
CA PHE A 13 -10.34 46.50 37.04
C PHE A 13 -8.89 45.99 37.12
N ILE A 14 -8.20 46.33 38.21
CA ILE A 14 -6.74 46.21 38.39
C ILE A 14 -6.45 45.54 39.73
N LEU A 15 -5.34 44.77 39.81
CA LEU A 15 -4.73 44.14 41.00
C LEU A 15 -5.65 43.35 41.97
N ALA A 16 -5.45 42.02 42.04
CA ALA A 16 -5.27 41.28 43.32
C ALA A 16 -5.14 39.76 43.10
N ALA A 17 -3.91 39.26 42.91
CA ALA A 17 -3.55 37.84 43.10
C ALA A 17 -2.03 37.72 43.20
N SER A 18 -1.51 37.54 44.41
CA SER A 18 -0.06 37.47 44.69
C SER A 18 0.54 36.08 44.40
N LEU A 19 1.87 36.07 44.32
CA LEU A 19 2.82 34.97 44.51
C LEU A 19 2.26 33.55 44.75
N ILE A 20 2.67 32.58 43.91
CA ILE A 20 3.48 31.39 44.28
C ILE A 20 3.63 30.51 43.02
N ALA A 21 4.86 30.39 42.50
CA ALA A 21 5.33 29.32 41.61
C ALA A 21 6.82 29.52 41.24
N ALA A 22 7.69 29.60 42.25
CA ALA A 22 9.09 29.23 42.05
C ALA A 22 9.19 27.69 41.97
N ASP A 23 10.31 27.19 41.45
CA ASP A 23 10.71 25.77 41.41
C ASP A 23 9.74 24.76 40.77
N THR A 24 10.01 24.44 39.50
CA THR A 24 10.22 23.04 39.06
C THR A 24 10.83 22.98 37.65
N LEU A 25 12.13 23.28 37.53
CA LEU A 25 12.88 22.82 36.36
C LEU A 25 13.20 21.32 36.54
N PRO A 26 12.90 20.45 35.54
CA PRO A 26 13.13 19.02 35.68
C PRO A 26 14.63 18.71 35.68
N ALA A 27 15.14 18.20 36.80
CA ALA A 27 16.51 17.73 36.92
C ALA A 27 16.76 16.50 36.02
N PHE A 28 17.33 16.73 34.84
CA PHE A 28 17.81 15.64 33.99
C PHE A 28 19.16 15.12 34.50
N ALA A 29 19.12 14.01 35.23
CA ALA A 29 20.32 13.29 35.63
C ALA A 29 21.16 12.90 34.40
N ALA A 30 22.45 13.25 34.42
CA ALA A 30 23.38 12.97 33.32
C ALA A 30 23.81 11.48 33.32
N GLU A 31 22.93 10.59 32.86
CA GLU A 31 23.28 9.17 32.73
C GLU A 31 24.42 8.98 31.71
N ARG A 32 25.47 8.28 32.15
CA ARG A 32 26.79 8.22 31.51
C ARG A 32 26.75 7.52 30.15
N SER A 33 26.57 8.29 29.07
CA SER A 33 26.53 7.75 27.71
C SER A 33 27.85 7.07 27.34
N ARG A 34 27.74 5.87 26.76
CA ARG A 34 28.88 5.01 26.43
C ARG A 34 29.63 5.56 25.21
N LYS A 35 30.97 5.49 25.21
CA LYS A 35 31.79 5.82 24.03
C LYS A 35 31.21 5.15 22.78
N LEU A 36 30.87 5.95 21.77
CA LEU A 36 30.78 5.48 20.39
C LEU A 36 32.11 5.81 19.71
N VAL A 37 32.70 4.80 19.08
CA VAL A 37 33.96 4.92 18.37
C VAL A 37 33.75 5.72 17.08
N SER A 38 34.73 6.55 16.75
CA SER A 38 34.87 7.17 15.44
C SER A 38 35.41 6.14 14.44
N ASP A 39 34.54 5.59 13.60
CA ASP A 39 34.93 4.86 12.40
C ASP A 39 34.60 5.69 11.16
N ASP A 40 35.59 5.84 10.29
CA ASP A 40 35.55 6.78 9.17
C ASP A 40 34.98 6.17 7.88
N MET A 41 34.86 7.05 6.88
CA MET A 41 34.56 6.80 5.47
C MET A 41 34.60 5.35 4.93
N ALA A 42 33.45 4.86 4.47
CA ALA A 42 33.36 3.98 3.30
C ALA A 42 32.12 4.33 2.46
N VAL A 43 32.32 4.98 1.31
CA VAL A 43 31.25 5.18 0.31
C VAL A 43 31.19 3.96 -0.59
N LEU A 44 30.03 3.28 -0.61
CA LEU A 44 29.68 2.32 -1.65
C LEU A 44 28.55 2.88 -2.49
N GLU A 45 28.86 3.24 -3.73
CA GLU A 45 27.88 3.64 -4.73
C GLU A 45 27.28 2.39 -5.40
N GLU A 46 26.02 2.07 -5.08
CA GLU A 46 25.23 1.17 -5.93
C GLU A 46 24.81 1.93 -7.19
N ASN A 47 25.64 1.82 -8.24
CA ASN A 47 25.41 2.36 -9.56
C ASN A 47 24.07 1.89 -10.16
N PHE A 48 23.16 2.83 -10.40
CA PHE A 48 22.03 2.64 -11.31
C PHE A 48 22.35 3.37 -12.62
N SER A 49 23.00 2.67 -13.55
CA SER A 49 23.25 3.18 -14.89
C SER A 49 21.95 3.28 -15.68
N ASP A 50 21.67 4.46 -16.23
CA ASP A 50 20.72 4.58 -17.33
C ASP A 50 21.37 3.97 -18.59
N LYS A 51 20.65 3.07 -19.26
CA LYS A 51 20.89 2.69 -20.65
C LYS A 51 19.55 2.61 -21.37
N SER A 52 19.37 3.56 -22.29
CA SER A 52 18.29 3.63 -23.27
C SER A 52 18.71 2.93 -24.57
N ILE A 53 18.21 3.39 -25.72
CA ILE A 53 18.50 2.92 -27.10
C ILE A 53 17.76 1.56 -27.39
N PRO A 54 17.19 1.31 -28.59
CA PRO A 54 16.03 2.04 -29.16
C PRO A 54 15.01 1.14 -29.96
N TYR A 55 14.02 1.76 -30.65
CA TYR A 55 13.42 1.44 -31.99
C TYR A 55 13.00 0.00 -32.41
N LEU A 56 12.14 -0.31 -33.41
CA LEU A 56 11.10 0.36 -34.24
C LEU A 56 9.83 -0.54 -34.11
N GLU A 57 8.55 -0.16 -34.28
CA GLU A 57 7.82 0.64 -35.30
C GLU A 57 7.45 -0.14 -36.58
N ASP A 58 6.16 -0.53 -36.68
CA ASP A 58 5.25 -0.47 -37.85
C ASP A 58 3.89 -1.13 -37.45
N ALA A 59 2.67 -0.64 -37.76
CA ALA A 59 2.01 -0.16 -39.00
C ALA A 59 1.25 -1.30 -39.73
N GLN A 60 0.03 -1.17 -40.30
CA GLN A 60 -0.91 -0.04 -40.45
C GLN A 60 -2.40 -0.41 -40.19
N ARG A 61 -3.21 0.65 -39.98
CA ARG A 61 -4.61 0.97 -40.40
C ARG A 61 -5.67 -0.10 -40.75
N GLU A 62 -6.92 0.26 -40.41
CA GLU A 62 -8.22 -0.21 -40.97
C GLU A 62 -8.50 0.50 -42.34
N PRO A 63 -9.68 0.50 -43.05
CA PRO A 63 -11.08 0.40 -42.56
C PRO A 63 -12.10 -0.29 -43.52
N MET A 64 -13.38 0.12 -43.42
CA MET A 64 -14.59 -0.18 -44.23
C MET A 64 -15.36 -1.48 -43.89
N THR A 65 -16.68 -1.55 -43.64
CA THR A 65 -17.94 -0.77 -43.85
C THR A 65 -18.80 -1.19 -45.06
N GLU A 66 -20.01 -1.72 -44.75
CA GLU A 66 -21.28 -1.60 -45.53
C GLU A 66 -21.29 -2.21 -46.97
N THR A 67 -22.41 -2.56 -47.64
CA THR A 67 -23.85 -2.48 -47.33
C THR A 67 -24.65 -3.64 -48.00
N MET A 68 -25.97 -3.62 -47.77
CA MET A 68 -27.13 -4.32 -48.35
C MET A 68 -27.11 -4.81 -49.83
N GLU A 69 -27.84 -5.94 -50.04
CA GLU A 69 -28.81 -6.22 -51.14
C GLU A 69 -28.28 -6.36 -52.60
N GLU A 70 -28.99 -6.92 -53.60
CA GLU A 70 -30.38 -7.40 -53.74
C GLU A 70 -30.52 -8.53 -54.83
N THR A 71 -31.71 -9.17 -54.94
CA THR A 71 -32.35 -9.82 -56.14
C THR A 71 -31.56 -10.81 -57.07
N LYS A 72 -32.16 -11.56 -58.02
CA LYS A 72 -33.40 -12.39 -58.08
C LYS A 72 -33.44 -13.14 -59.45
N SER A 73 -33.76 -14.45 -59.48
CA SER A 73 -34.33 -15.10 -60.68
C SER A 73 -34.99 -16.47 -60.39
N GLU A 74 -36.29 -16.54 -60.63
CA GLU A 74 -37.12 -17.76 -60.82
C GLU A 74 -37.28 -17.92 -62.38
N PRO A 75 -38.29 -18.59 -62.99
CA PRO A 75 -39.33 -19.49 -62.49
C PRO A 75 -39.60 -20.77 -63.34
N MET A 76 -40.45 -21.68 -62.81
CA MET A 76 -41.74 -22.17 -63.37
C MET A 76 -42.18 -23.41 -62.56
N ALA A 77 -43.39 -23.47 -61.97
CA ALA A 77 -44.75 -23.50 -62.55
C ALA A 77 -45.08 -24.91 -63.14
N ASP A 78 -46.22 -25.56 -62.88
CA ASP A 78 -47.39 -25.32 -61.99
C ASP A 78 -48.22 -26.67 -61.91
N THR A 79 -49.44 -26.93 -61.39
CA THR A 79 -50.62 -26.20 -60.82
C THR A 79 -51.42 -27.18 -59.88
N THR A 80 -52.47 -26.72 -59.17
CA THR A 80 -53.72 -27.40 -58.67
C THR A 80 -53.77 -28.91 -58.30
N GLU A 81 -54.29 -29.30 -57.11
CA GLU A 81 -55.71 -29.63 -56.79
C GLU A 81 -56.35 -30.77 -57.63
N GLY A 82 -57.13 -31.71 -57.08
CA GLY A 82 -57.59 -31.92 -55.71
C GLY A 82 -58.65 -33.05 -55.61
N ALA A 83 -59.48 -33.01 -54.55
CA ALA A 83 -60.68 -33.84 -54.30
C ALA A 83 -60.52 -35.32 -53.88
N GLU A 84 -61.58 -35.83 -53.26
CA GLU A 84 -61.67 -37.07 -52.48
C GLU A 84 -62.34 -38.22 -53.25
N SER A 85 -62.11 -39.48 -52.85
CA SER A 85 -63.21 -40.48 -52.77
C SER A 85 -62.89 -41.68 -51.86
N LYS A 86 -63.98 -42.29 -51.39
CA LYS A 86 -64.16 -43.54 -50.61
C LYS A 86 -65.64 -43.95 -50.85
N PRO A 87 -66.12 -45.17 -50.52
CA PRO A 87 -65.46 -46.42 -50.10
C PRO A 87 -66.02 -47.65 -50.90
N GLU A 88 -66.01 -48.85 -50.29
CA GLU A 88 -66.97 -49.98 -50.53
C GLU A 88 -66.90 -50.77 -51.87
N THR A 89 -67.52 -51.97 -52.01
CA THR A 89 -67.24 -53.27 -51.34
C THR A 89 -67.69 -54.45 -52.22
N GLU A 90 -67.22 -55.68 -51.93
CA GLU A 90 -67.78 -56.98 -52.43
C GLU A 90 -67.68 -57.22 -53.97
N THR A 91 -67.89 -58.42 -54.54
CA THR A 91 -68.32 -59.75 -54.02
C THR A 91 -67.50 -60.90 -54.68
N THR A 92 -67.70 -62.15 -54.24
CA THR A 92 -67.05 -63.39 -54.70
C THR A 92 -67.83 -64.15 -55.79
N GLU A 93 -67.15 -64.98 -56.60
CA GLU A 93 -67.75 -66.19 -57.22
C GLU A 93 -66.69 -67.28 -57.52
N GLU A 94 -67.10 -68.56 -57.61
CA GLU A 94 -66.22 -69.75 -57.72
C GLU A 94 -66.40 -70.52 -59.04
N THR A 95 -65.36 -71.21 -59.55
CA THR A 95 -65.53 -72.50 -60.28
C THR A 95 -64.24 -73.36 -60.31
N LYS A 96 -64.33 -74.62 -60.79
CA LYS A 96 -63.41 -75.75 -60.50
C LYS A 96 -62.29 -76.04 -61.55
N PRO A 97 -61.24 -76.84 -61.20
CA PRO A 97 -60.07 -77.19 -62.05
C PRO A 97 -60.36 -78.33 -63.06
N GLU A 98 -59.44 -78.84 -63.91
CA GLU A 98 -58.16 -79.56 -63.67
C GLU A 98 -57.50 -79.89 -65.06
N PRO A 99 -56.33 -80.60 -65.21
CA PRO A 99 -55.32 -81.03 -64.23
C PRO A 99 -53.83 -80.83 -64.65
N GLY A 100 -52.89 -81.13 -63.74
CA GLY A 100 -51.78 -82.03 -64.09
C GLY A 100 -50.32 -81.55 -63.92
N THR A 101 -49.76 -81.61 -62.70
CA THR A 101 -48.59 -82.45 -62.36
C THR A 101 -48.44 -82.59 -60.84
N GLU A 102 -47.58 -83.51 -60.37
CA GLU A 102 -47.54 -83.94 -58.96
C GLU A 102 -46.93 -82.89 -58.03
N GLU A 103 -47.76 -82.26 -57.18
CA GLU A 103 -47.30 -81.45 -56.06
C GLU A 103 -47.00 -82.34 -54.84
N ALA A 104 -45.85 -82.09 -54.19
CA ALA A 104 -45.65 -82.49 -52.81
C ALA A 104 -46.66 -81.74 -51.92
N PRO A 105 -47.12 -82.30 -50.79
CA PRO A 105 -48.17 -81.67 -49.99
C PRO A 105 -47.77 -80.27 -49.53
N ASP A 106 -48.58 -79.26 -49.87
CA ASP A 106 -48.44 -77.89 -49.35
C ASP A 106 -48.88 -77.85 -47.87
N ASP A 107 -48.00 -78.40 -47.02
CA ASP A 107 -48.05 -78.29 -45.57
C ASP A 107 -47.42 -76.98 -45.05
N GLY A 108 -46.97 -76.11 -45.97
CA GLY A 108 -46.23 -74.88 -45.67
C GLY A 108 -44.83 -75.11 -45.08
N LEU A 109 -44.31 -76.35 -45.07
CA LEU A 109 -43.03 -76.70 -44.44
C LEU A 109 -41.88 -76.68 -45.45
N ILE A 110 -40.86 -75.87 -45.16
CA ILE A 110 -39.66 -75.77 -45.99
C ILE A 110 -38.84 -77.07 -45.88
N ARG A 111 -38.62 -77.72 -47.01
CA ARG A 111 -37.80 -78.93 -47.15
C ARG A 111 -36.58 -78.66 -48.03
N VAL A 112 -35.48 -79.34 -47.78
CA VAL A 112 -34.28 -79.35 -48.62
C VAL A 112 -33.87 -80.81 -48.81
N ASN A 113 -33.81 -81.27 -50.07
CA ASN A 113 -33.62 -82.68 -50.41
C ASN A 113 -34.61 -83.58 -49.64
N ASP A 114 -35.91 -83.27 -49.82
CA ASP A 114 -37.10 -83.91 -49.21
C ASP A 114 -37.17 -83.94 -47.67
N THR A 115 -36.12 -83.46 -47.00
CA THR A 115 -35.98 -83.45 -45.54
C THR A 115 -36.41 -82.09 -44.97
N LEU A 116 -37.18 -82.10 -43.87
CA LEU A 116 -37.59 -80.88 -43.16
C LEU A 116 -36.38 -80.03 -42.78
N TYR A 117 -36.34 -78.79 -43.26
CA TYR A 117 -35.21 -77.90 -43.07
C TYR A 117 -35.19 -77.27 -41.66
N SER A 118 -34.00 -76.99 -41.14
CA SER A 118 -33.81 -76.17 -39.95
C SER A 118 -32.56 -75.31 -40.12
N GLY A 119 -32.71 -73.99 -39.95
CA GLY A 119 -31.68 -73.01 -40.28
C GLY A 119 -32.27 -71.73 -40.87
N TYR A 120 -31.47 -70.98 -41.62
CA TYR A 120 -31.89 -69.71 -42.21
C TYR A 120 -32.36 -69.86 -43.66
N TYR A 121 -33.40 -69.13 -44.00
CA TYR A 121 -34.02 -69.12 -45.33
C TYR A 121 -34.29 -67.68 -45.79
N MET A 122 -34.30 -67.43 -47.09
CA MET A 122 -34.75 -66.18 -47.68
C MET A 122 -35.71 -66.48 -48.83
N ASP A 123 -36.88 -65.84 -48.82
CA ASP A 123 -37.90 -66.03 -49.86
C ASP A 123 -37.67 -65.13 -51.09
N GLN A 124 -38.54 -65.29 -52.09
CA GLN A 124 -38.54 -64.51 -53.33
C GLN A 124 -38.79 -63.01 -53.12
N ALA A 125 -39.37 -62.61 -51.98
CA ALA A 125 -39.62 -61.23 -51.59
C ALA A 125 -38.47 -60.62 -50.76
N GLY A 126 -37.39 -61.37 -50.52
CA GLY A 126 -36.23 -60.94 -49.74
C GLY A 126 -36.47 -60.93 -48.22
N ILE A 127 -37.51 -61.62 -47.74
CA ILE A 127 -37.82 -61.80 -46.33
C ILE A 127 -36.94 -62.93 -45.79
N PHE A 128 -36.19 -62.64 -44.73
CA PHE A 128 -35.30 -63.59 -44.06
C PHE A 128 -36.03 -64.30 -42.92
N TYR A 129 -35.98 -65.64 -42.90
CA TYR A 129 -36.67 -66.50 -41.95
C TYR A 129 -35.67 -67.32 -41.13
N LEU A 130 -36.05 -67.64 -39.89
CA LEU A 130 -35.53 -68.79 -39.17
C LEU A 130 -36.55 -69.92 -39.30
N VAL A 131 -36.08 -71.07 -39.77
CA VAL A 131 -36.86 -72.29 -39.99
C VAL A 131 -36.51 -73.29 -38.90
N THR A 132 -37.52 -73.90 -38.29
CA THR A 132 -37.37 -75.02 -37.34
C THR A 132 -38.33 -76.12 -37.74
N GLU A 133 -37.81 -77.32 -38.03
CA GLU A 133 -38.59 -78.49 -38.46
C GLU A 133 -39.54 -78.17 -39.63
N GLY A 134 -39.03 -77.40 -40.61
CA GLY A 134 -39.75 -76.90 -41.77
C GLY A 134 -40.61 -75.65 -41.53
N VAL A 135 -41.02 -75.37 -40.28
CA VAL A 135 -41.85 -74.19 -39.95
C VAL A 135 -41.01 -72.91 -40.02
N ALA A 136 -41.26 -72.09 -41.05
CA ALA A 136 -40.59 -70.80 -41.25
C ALA A 136 -41.23 -69.68 -40.41
N LYS A 137 -40.40 -68.89 -39.70
CA LYS A 137 -40.84 -67.69 -38.99
C LYS A 137 -39.94 -66.49 -39.36
N PRO A 138 -40.49 -65.31 -39.70
CA PRO A 138 -39.69 -64.14 -40.06
C PRO A 138 -38.66 -63.82 -38.96
N PHE A 139 -37.41 -63.58 -39.34
CA PHE A 139 -36.32 -63.45 -38.38
C PHE A 139 -36.29 -62.06 -37.73
N TYR A 140 -36.02 -62.05 -36.42
CA TYR A 140 -35.85 -60.85 -35.60
C TYR A 140 -34.51 -60.91 -34.89
N GLY A 141 -33.63 -59.95 -35.18
CA GLY A 141 -32.32 -59.83 -34.54
C GLY A 141 -31.18 -59.75 -35.54
N MET A 142 -29.99 -60.19 -35.12
CA MET A 142 -28.73 -59.96 -35.82
C MET A 142 -28.13 -61.28 -36.31
N ALA A 143 -28.07 -61.47 -37.63
CA ALA A 143 -27.33 -62.55 -38.27
C ALA A 143 -25.90 -62.09 -38.57
N ASN A 144 -24.93 -63.00 -38.55
CA ASN A 144 -23.51 -62.66 -38.66
C ASN A 144 -23.00 -62.74 -40.10
N THR A 145 -21.87 -62.08 -40.38
CA THR A 145 -21.11 -62.32 -41.62
C THR A 145 -20.79 -63.81 -41.73
N GLY A 146 -21.04 -64.41 -42.89
CA GLY A 146 -20.84 -65.84 -43.13
C GLY A 146 -21.94 -66.74 -42.60
N THR A 147 -23.04 -66.22 -42.03
CA THR A 147 -24.24 -67.04 -41.74
C THR A 147 -24.80 -67.58 -43.05
N SER A 148 -24.78 -68.91 -43.20
CA SER A 148 -25.37 -69.61 -44.35
C SER A 148 -26.90 -69.61 -44.30
N TYR A 149 -27.53 -69.48 -45.46
CA TYR A 149 -28.98 -69.55 -45.64
C TYR A 149 -29.33 -70.10 -47.02
N TYR A 150 -30.50 -70.73 -47.16
CA TYR A 150 -31.03 -71.05 -48.49
C TYR A 150 -31.84 -69.88 -49.04
N ASN A 151 -31.48 -69.42 -50.23
CA ASN A 151 -32.19 -68.38 -50.97
C ASN A 151 -33.08 -69.02 -52.03
N CYS A 152 -34.40 -68.83 -51.93
CA CYS A 152 -35.34 -69.20 -52.98
C CYS A 152 -35.38 -68.10 -54.05
N ASP A 153 -35.03 -68.43 -55.30
CA ASP A 153 -35.21 -67.51 -56.42
C ASP A 153 -36.62 -67.60 -57.04
N ILE A 154 -36.90 -66.72 -58.00
CA ILE A 154 -38.22 -66.57 -58.64
C ILE A 154 -38.70 -67.86 -59.36
N SER A 155 -37.79 -68.79 -59.69
CA SER A 155 -38.13 -70.10 -60.26
C SER A 155 -38.45 -71.18 -59.22
N GLY A 156 -38.34 -70.86 -57.91
CA GLY A 156 -38.48 -71.81 -56.81
C GLY A 156 -37.17 -72.52 -56.43
N ALA A 157 -36.07 -72.27 -57.16
CA ALA A 157 -34.81 -72.95 -56.91
C ALA A 157 -34.14 -72.45 -55.61
N MET A 158 -33.82 -73.40 -54.72
CA MET A 158 -33.14 -73.12 -53.45
C MET A 158 -31.62 -73.16 -53.61
N THR A 159 -30.96 -72.02 -53.44
CA THR A 159 -29.49 -71.89 -53.55
C THR A 159 -28.86 -71.60 -52.19
N LEU A 160 -27.79 -72.31 -51.83
CA LEU A 160 -27.09 -72.07 -50.56
C LEU A 160 -26.20 -70.82 -50.68
N MET A 161 -26.57 -69.77 -49.95
CA MET A 161 -25.85 -68.50 -49.87
C MET A 161 -25.26 -68.26 -48.48
N THR A 162 -24.43 -67.22 -48.35
CA THR A 162 -23.90 -66.74 -47.05
C THR A 162 -24.03 -65.23 -46.97
N LEU A 163 -24.38 -64.70 -45.80
CA LEU A 163 -24.51 -63.25 -45.62
C LEU A 163 -23.13 -62.55 -45.74
N PRO A 164 -22.96 -61.58 -46.66
CA PRO A 164 -21.67 -60.92 -46.88
C PRO A 164 -21.27 -59.96 -45.74
N THR A 165 -22.24 -59.57 -44.91
CA THR A 165 -22.08 -58.67 -43.76
C THR A 165 -22.97 -59.10 -42.61
N GLN A 166 -22.57 -58.80 -41.38
CA GLN A 166 -23.45 -58.85 -40.21
C GLN A 166 -24.65 -57.93 -40.48
N THR A 167 -25.85 -58.49 -40.38
CA THR A 167 -27.09 -57.88 -40.88
C THR A 167 -28.19 -58.03 -39.83
N ILE A 168 -28.88 -56.94 -39.52
CA ILE A 168 -30.02 -56.91 -38.61
C ILE A 168 -31.31 -56.97 -39.42
N PHE A 169 -32.17 -57.89 -39.03
CA PHE A 169 -33.51 -58.09 -39.59
C PHE A 169 -34.58 -57.82 -38.52
N VAL A 170 -35.69 -57.23 -38.97
CA VAL A 170 -36.91 -57.03 -38.18
C VAL A 170 -38.07 -57.42 -39.09
N GLU A 171 -38.93 -58.33 -38.64
CA GLU A 171 -39.94 -58.99 -39.48
C GLU A 171 -39.34 -59.64 -40.75
N GLY A 172 -38.10 -60.16 -40.64
CA GLY A 172 -37.32 -60.69 -41.77
C GLY A 172 -36.81 -59.65 -42.77
N LYS A 173 -37.14 -58.36 -42.64
CA LYS A 173 -36.68 -57.28 -43.55
C LYS A 173 -35.41 -56.62 -43.02
N SER A 174 -34.51 -56.20 -43.91
CA SER A 174 -33.26 -55.54 -43.53
C SER A 174 -33.52 -54.18 -42.85
N TYR A 175 -33.14 -54.06 -41.60
CA TYR A 175 -33.57 -52.94 -40.76
C TYR A 175 -32.77 -51.65 -41.02
N SER A 176 -33.41 -50.48 -40.89
CA SER A 176 -32.74 -49.18 -40.88
C SER A 176 -33.28 -48.31 -39.74
N GLY A 177 -32.39 -47.76 -38.92
CA GLY A 177 -32.77 -47.01 -37.72
C GLY A 177 -31.77 -47.19 -36.57
N TYR A 178 -32.25 -47.38 -35.33
CA TYR A 178 -31.41 -47.67 -34.17
C TYR A 178 -31.73 -49.05 -33.59
N TYR A 179 -30.71 -49.74 -33.10
CA TYR A 179 -30.84 -51.08 -32.53
C TYR A 179 -30.00 -51.22 -31.25
N MET A 180 -30.45 -52.00 -30.28
CA MET A 180 -29.67 -52.39 -29.11
C MET A 180 -29.60 -53.90 -28.99
N ASP A 181 -28.39 -54.46 -28.93
CA ASP A 181 -28.20 -55.89 -28.71
C ASP A 181 -28.39 -56.31 -27.24
N THR A 182 -28.41 -57.61 -27.00
CA THR A 182 -28.50 -58.21 -25.66
C THR A 182 -27.30 -57.90 -24.74
N ALA A 183 -26.19 -57.39 -25.30
CA ALA A 183 -25.03 -56.92 -24.54
C ALA A 183 -25.08 -55.41 -24.22
N GLY A 184 -26.16 -54.71 -24.59
CA GLY A 184 -26.34 -53.27 -24.38
C GLY A 184 -25.48 -52.39 -25.30
N MET A 185 -24.99 -52.93 -26.42
CA MET A 185 -24.36 -52.16 -27.49
C MET A 185 -25.43 -51.49 -28.34
N PHE A 186 -25.31 -50.17 -28.51
CA PHE A 186 -26.22 -49.38 -29.32
C PHE A 186 -25.66 -49.13 -30.72
N TYR A 187 -26.45 -49.42 -31.74
CA TYR A 187 -26.08 -49.33 -33.16
C TYR A 187 -26.99 -48.34 -33.89
N ILE A 188 -26.45 -47.69 -34.91
CA ILE A 188 -27.26 -47.16 -36.02
C ILE A 188 -27.13 -48.14 -37.18
N VAL A 189 -28.27 -48.54 -37.73
CA VAL A 189 -28.38 -49.56 -38.77
C VAL A 189 -28.77 -48.86 -40.07
N THR A 190 -28.09 -49.18 -41.17
CA THR A 190 -28.37 -48.65 -42.52
C THR A 190 -28.41 -49.82 -43.49
N ALA A 191 -29.56 -50.07 -44.13
CA ALA A 191 -29.78 -51.23 -45.00
C ALA A 191 -29.30 -52.55 -44.36
N GLY A 192 -29.76 -52.81 -43.13
CA GLY A 192 -29.39 -53.97 -42.31
C GLY A 192 -27.99 -53.90 -41.66
N THR A 193 -27.05 -53.11 -42.17
CA THR A 193 -25.65 -53.07 -41.67
C THR A 193 -25.52 -52.23 -40.39
N PRO A 194 -24.98 -52.77 -39.27
CA PRO A 194 -24.87 -52.06 -38.00
C PRO A 194 -23.55 -51.30 -37.77
N GLU A 195 -23.61 -50.00 -37.47
CA GLU A 195 -22.48 -49.21 -36.95
C GLU A 195 -22.63 -48.88 -35.44
N PRO A 196 -21.63 -49.17 -34.57
CA PRO A 196 -21.67 -48.80 -33.16
C PRO A 196 -21.73 -47.28 -32.92
N VAL A 197 -22.77 -46.83 -32.22
CA VAL A 197 -23.08 -45.39 -32.06
C VAL A 197 -21.96 -44.66 -31.30
N ASN A 198 -21.46 -43.59 -31.93
CA ASN A 198 -20.37 -42.75 -31.43
C ASN A 198 -20.80 -41.28 -31.25
N ARG A 199 -22.08 -41.03 -30.95
CA ARG A 199 -22.68 -39.69 -30.86
C ARG A 199 -23.62 -39.54 -29.66
N THR A 200 -24.04 -38.31 -29.41
CA THR A 200 -25.17 -38.01 -28.52
C THR A 200 -26.47 -38.28 -29.26
N VAL A 201 -27.30 -39.16 -28.72
CA VAL A 201 -28.64 -39.50 -29.23
C VAL A 201 -29.68 -38.75 -28.40
N LYS A 202 -30.78 -38.31 -29.03
CA LYS A 202 -31.82 -37.51 -28.37
C LYS A 202 -32.63 -38.35 -27.39
N ASP A 203 -33.24 -37.65 -26.44
CA ASP A 203 -34.41 -38.15 -25.72
C ASP A 203 -35.53 -38.49 -26.70
N GLY A 204 -36.39 -39.46 -26.37
CA GLY A 204 -37.51 -39.86 -27.24
C GLY A 204 -37.09 -40.52 -28.57
N THR A 205 -35.84 -40.98 -28.72
CA THR A 205 -35.41 -41.65 -29.96
C THR A 205 -35.88 -43.10 -29.97
N PRO A 206 -36.64 -43.57 -30.98
CA PRO A 206 -37.04 -44.97 -31.10
C PRO A 206 -35.87 -45.86 -31.52
N TYR A 207 -35.88 -47.12 -31.07
CA TYR A 207 -34.92 -48.16 -31.42
C TYR A 207 -35.54 -49.54 -31.24
N TYR A 208 -35.10 -50.56 -31.98
CA TYR A 208 -35.43 -51.95 -31.65
C TYR A 208 -34.47 -52.49 -30.60
N GLY A 209 -34.98 -53.21 -29.60
CA GLY A 209 -34.17 -53.81 -28.55
C GLY A 209 -34.95 -54.87 -27.77
N TYR A 210 -34.25 -55.59 -26.90
CA TYR A 210 -34.82 -56.72 -26.18
C TYR A 210 -35.51 -56.30 -24.88
N ASP A 211 -36.66 -56.91 -24.59
CA ASP A 211 -37.38 -56.73 -23.32
C ASP A 211 -36.93 -57.72 -22.23
N GLU A 212 -37.61 -57.73 -21.09
CA GLU A 212 -37.31 -58.61 -19.95
C GLU A 212 -37.61 -60.10 -20.22
N THR A 213 -38.37 -60.41 -21.28
CA THR A 213 -38.64 -61.79 -21.75
C THR A 213 -37.65 -62.26 -22.82
N GLY A 214 -36.86 -61.34 -23.39
CA GLY A 214 -35.97 -61.60 -24.52
C GLY A 214 -36.64 -61.44 -25.89
N ALA A 215 -37.84 -60.86 -25.97
CA ALA A 215 -38.48 -60.51 -27.24
C ALA A 215 -37.88 -59.21 -27.81
N LEU A 216 -37.66 -59.16 -29.13
CA LEU A 216 -37.19 -57.95 -29.82
C LEU A 216 -38.38 -57.03 -30.13
N ILE A 217 -38.47 -55.90 -29.43
CA ILE A 217 -39.61 -54.98 -29.51
C ILE A 217 -39.18 -53.53 -29.83
N PRO A 218 -40.07 -52.67 -30.34
CA PRO A 218 -39.80 -51.25 -30.48
C PRO A 218 -39.78 -50.56 -29.10
N LEU A 219 -38.64 -49.95 -28.78
CA LEU A 219 -38.37 -49.24 -27.53
C LEU A 219 -38.06 -47.75 -27.80
N THR A 220 -38.08 -46.93 -26.75
CA THR A 220 -37.77 -45.50 -26.82
C THR A 220 -36.70 -45.11 -25.79
N LEU A 221 -35.70 -44.33 -26.22
CA LEU A 221 -34.64 -43.82 -25.35
C LEU A 221 -35.20 -42.80 -24.33
N SER A 222 -35.32 -43.22 -23.07
CA SER A 222 -35.92 -42.47 -21.95
C SER A 222 -35.11 -41.26 -21.44
N LYS A 223 -34.01 -40.90 -22.12
CA LYS A 223 -33.23 -39.68 -21.88
C LYS A 223 -32.19 -39.44 -22.99
N GLN A 224 -31.81 -38.18 -23.20
CA GLN A 224 -30.65 -37.84 -24.02
C GLN A 224 -29.36 -38.52 -23.50
N THR A 225 -28.73 -39.32 -24.35
CA THR A 225 -27.65 -40.24 -23.96
C THR A 225 -26.43 -40.13 -24.90
N VAL A 226 -25.22 -40.06 -24.33
CA VAL A 226 -23.97 -40.11 -25.09
C VAL A 226 -23.46 -41.55 -25.18
N PHE A 227 -23.31 -42.05 -26.39
CA PHE A 227 -22.69 -43.35 -26.68
C PHE A 227 -21.29 -43.16 -27.29
N VAL A 228 -20.38 -44.09 -26.97
CA VAL A 228 -19.04 -44.19 -27.55
C VAL A 228 -18.77 -45.67 -27.83
N ASN A 229 -18.45 -46.01 -29.08
CA ASN A 229 -18.39 -47.39 -29.57
C ASN A 229 -19.59 -48.23 -29.12
N GLY A 230 -20.79 -47.70 -29.30
CA GLY A 230 -22.07 -48.32 -28.93
C GLY A 230 -22.36 -48.36 -27.43
N LYS A 231 -21.38 -48.20 -26.53
CA LYS A 231 -21.61 -48.28 -25.08
C LYS A 231 -21.97 -46.93 -24.47
N VAL A 232 -22.85 -46.96 -23.46
CA VAL A 232 -23.28 -45.78 -22.69
C VAL A 232 -22.08 -45.13 -21.99
N TYR A 233 -21.66 -43.95 -22.45
CA TYR A 233 -20.39 -43.36 -22.03
C TYR A 233 -20.45 -42.78 -20.60
N SER A 234 -19.31 -42.79 -19.92
CA SER A 234 -19.05 -42.05 -18.67
C SER A 234 -17.60 -41.56 -18.66
N GLY A 235 -17.37 -40.32 -18.23
CA GLY A 235 -16.07 -39.66 -18.30
C GLY A 235 -16.13 -38.24 -18.87
N TYR A 236 -15.02 -37.73 -19.40
CA TYR A 236 -14.98 -36.41 -20.03
C TYR A 236 -15.14 -36.52 -21.56
N TYR A 237 -15.91 -35.62 -22.15
CA TYR A 237 -16.29 -35.67 -23.56
C TYR A 237 -16.18 -34.29 -24.21
N LEU A 238 -15.46 -34.17 -25.32
CA LEU A 238 -15.36 -32.96 -26.13
C LEU A 238 -16.28 -33.10 -27.36
N SER A 239 -17.32 -32.27 -27.45
CA SER A 239 -18.30 -32.31 -28.54
C SER A 239 -17.78 -31.71 -29.86
N LYS A 240 -18.53 -31.91 -30.96
CA LYS A 240 -18.28 -31.29 -32.28
C LYS A 240 -18.04 -29.77 -32.21
N GLN A 241 -18.73 -29.08 -31.30
CA GLN A 241 -18.63 -27.62 -31.07
C GLN A 241 -17.49 -27.23 -30.09
N ASN A 242 -16.50 -28.12 -29.89
CA ASN A 242 -15.37 -27.94 -28.97
C ASN A 242 -15.79 -27.57 -27.52
N LYS A 243 -16.95 -28.07 -27.06
CA LYS A 243 -17.42 -27.92 -25.68
C LYS A 243 -17.08 -29.16 -24.87
N MET A 244 -16.45 -28.96 -23.72
CA MET A 244 -16.09 -30.00 -22.76
C MET A 244 -17.27 -30.31 -21.82
N TYR A 245 -17.62 -31.58 -21.71
CA TYR A 245 -18.65 -32.12 -20.84
C TYR A 245 -18.06 -33.13 -19.86
N TYR A 246 -18.74 -33.33 -18.73
CA TYR A 246 -18.64 -34.54 -17.92
C TYR A 246 -19.92 -35.34 -18.09
N ILE A 247 -19.77 -36.62 -18.42
CA ILE A 247 -20.84 -37.58 -18.71
C ILE A 247 -20.91 -38.57 -17.54
N LYS A 248 -22.11 -38.81 -17.00
CA LYS A 248 -22.36 -39.82 -15.95
C LYS A 248 -23.53 -40.71 -16.40
N LYS A 249 -23.29 -42.00 -16.63
CA LYS A 249 -24.26 -42.97 -17.19
C LYS A 249 -25.01 -42.37 -18.40
N GLY A 250 -24.26 -41.92 -19.41
CA GLY A 250 -24.78 -41.33 -20.65
C GLY A 250 -25.23 -39.86 -20.57
N THR A 251 -25.68 -39.38 -19.41
CA THR A 251 -26.23 -38.02 -19.26
C THR A 251 -25.12 -36.97 -19.22
N SER A 252 -25.24 -35.92 -20.05
CA SER A 252 -24.19 -34.91 -20.24
C SER A 252 -24.34 -33.67 -19.35
N THR A 253 -23.23 -33.15 -18.82
CA THR A 253 -23.18 -31.87 -18.08
C THR A 253 -22.00 -31.01 -18.54
N ARG A 254 -22.23 -29.73 -18.86
CA ARG A 254 -21.15 -28.85 -19.36
C ARG A 254 -20.10 -28.57 -18.28
N LYS A 255 -18.83 -28.88 -18.56
CA LYS A 255 -17.75 -28.77 -17.57
C LYS A 255 -17.49 -27.32 -17.17
N THR A 256 -17.53 -27.06 -15.87
CA THR A 256 -16.99 -25.84 -15.26
C THR A 256 -15.94 -26.21 -14.20
N GLY A 257 -14.91 -25.38 -14.07
CA GLY A 257 -13.76 -25.61 -13.21
C GLY A 257 -12.57 -26.22 -13.94
N ILE A 258 -11.49 -26.45 -13.19
CA ILE A 258 -10.20 -26.91 -13.72
C ILE A 258 -10.27 -28.42 -14.02
N LEU A 259 -9.74 -28.83 -15.17
CA LEU A 259 -9.32 -30.20 -15.46
C LEU A 259 -7.79 -30.29 -15.40
N LYS A 260 -7.28 -31.46 -15.02
CA LYS A 260 -5.85 -31.69 -14.77
C LYS A 260 -5.10 -32.13 -16.02
N LYS A 261 -3.79 -31.84 -16.10
CA LYS A 261 -2.89 -32.55 -17.02
C LYS A 261 -3.06 -34.08 -16.82
N GLY A 262 -3.08 -34.84 -17.90
CA GLY A 262 -3.30 -36.31 -17.86
C GLY A 262 -4.74 -36.73 -17.57
N THR A 263 -5.72 -35.81 -17.63
CA THR A 263 -7.13 -36.20 -17.64
C THR A 263 -7.49 -36.73 -19.03
N ASN A 264 -7.87 -38.01 -19.10
CA ASN A 264 -8.47 -38.64 -20.28
C ASN A 264 -9.83 -37.98 -20.62
N TYR A 265 -10.08 -37.76 -21.91
CA TYR A 265 -11.38 -37.36 -22.45
C TYR A 265 -11.59 -37.94 -23.85
N TYR A 266 -12.82 -38.35 -24.19
CA TYR A 266 -13.16 -38.71 -25.56
C TYR A 266 -13.28 -37.45 -26.43
N ASN A 267 -12.63 -37.46 -27.60
CA ASN A 267 -12.62 -36.36 -28.55
C ASN A 267 -13.49 -36.74 -29.76
N TYR A 268 -14.74 -36.28 -29.80
CA TYR A 268 -15.70 -36.61 -30.85
C TYR A 268 -15.21 -36.24 -32.26
N PRO A 269 -14.66 -35.03 -32.53
CA PRO A 269 -14.08 -34.70 -33.84
C PRO A 269 -12.98 -35.65 -34.35
N LEU A 270 -12.33 -36.41 -33.46
CA LEU A 270 -11.24 -37.34 -33.80
C LEU A 270 -11.60 -38.81 -33.53
N LYS A 271 -12.87 -39.12 -33.21
CA LYS A 271 -13.41 -40.43 -32.82
C LYS A 271 -12.57 -41.20 -31.76
N LYS A 272 -11.76 -40.53 -30.92
CA LYS A 272 -10.81 -41.22 -30.01
C LYS A 272 -10.53 -40.51 -28.69
N THR A 273 -10.12 -41.28 -27.69
CA THR A 273 -9.66 -40.75 -26.39
C THR A 273 -8.35 -39.97 -26.54
N LYS A 274 -8.25 -38.84 -25.85
CA LYS A 274 -7.03 -38.02 -25.73
C LYS A 274 -6.79 -37.63 -24.28
N ASN A 275 -5.54 -37.28 -23.98
CA ASN A 275 -5.14 -36.72 -22.69
C ASN A 275 -5.01 -35.18 -22.76
N LEU A 276 -5.39 -34.50 -21.67
CA LEU A 276 -5.12 -33.07 -21.52
C LEU A 276 -3.62 -32.82 -21.27
N SER A 277 -2.98 -32.04 -22.15
CA SER A 277 -1.54 -31.73 -22.07
C SER A 277 -1.15 -30.81 -20.89
N LYS A 278 -2.11 -30.08 -20.32
CA LYS A 278 -1.91 -29.11 -19.24
C LYS A 278 -3.17 -28.91 -18.38
N ASP A 279 -2.99 -28.42 -17.16
CA ASP A 279 -4.09 -27.90 -16.33
C ASP A 279 -4.86 -26.82 -17.09
N THR A 280 -6.16 -27.04 -17.28
CA THR A 280 -7.02 -26.24 -18.16
C THR A 280 -8.33 -25.89 -17.47
N LEU A 281 -8.61 -24.59 -17.31
CA LEU A 281 -9.90 -24.10 -16.84
C LEU A 281 -10.94 -24.09 -17.96
N TYR A 282 -12.07 -24.76 -17.70
CA TYR A 282 -13.29 -24.63 -18.49
C TYR A 282 -14.36 -23.85 -17.71
N VAL A 283 -15.17 -23.08 -18.43
CA VAL A 283 -16.39 -22.41 -17.92
C VAL A 283 -17.49 -22.63 -18.95
N ASN A 284 -18.63 -23.19 -18.52
CA ASN A 284 -19.74 -23.57 -19.41
C ASN A 284 -19.25 -24.40 -20.63
N GLY A 285 -18.37 -25.37 -20.37
CA GLY A 285 -17.73 -26.24 -21.36
C GLY A 285 -16.69 -25.57 -22.26
N THR A 286 -16.48 -24.25 -22.18
CA THR A 286 -15.56 -23.52 -23.06
C THR A 286 -14.22 -23.24 -22.35
N VAL A 287 -13.09 -23.34 -23.06
CA VAL A 287 -11.76 -23.00 -22.54
C VAL A 287 -11.72 -21.52 -22.14
N TYR A 288 -11.49 -21.23 -20.86
CA TYR A 288 -11.67 -19.88 -20.33
C TYR A 288 -10.45 -18.97 -20.55
N SER A 289 -10.70 -17.67 -20.71
CA SER A 289 -9.69 -16.60 -20.61
C SER A 289 -10.30 -15.40 -19.88
N GLY A 290 -9.47 -14.62 -19.18
CA GLY A 290 -9.89 -13.51 -18.31
C GLY A 290 -9.59 -13.77 -16.83
N TYR A 291 -10.42 -13.22 -15.94
CA TYR A 291 -10.23 -13.38 -14.48
C TYR A 291 -11.15 -14.45 -13.88
N TYR A 292 -10.59 -15.30 -13.03
CA TYR A 292 -11.30 -16.43 -12.43
C TYR A 292 -11.09 -16.46 -10.91
N MET A 293 -12.17 -16.65 -10.15
CA MET A 293 -12.12 -16.84 -8.71
C MET A 293 -12.55 -18.27 -8.34
N ASN A 294 -11.65 -19.02 -7.73
CA ASN A 294 -11.85 -20.45 -7.41
C ASN A 294 -12.70 -20.67 -6.14
N LYS A 295 -12.95 -21.95 -5.77
CA LYS A 295 -13.68 -22.33 -4.56
C LYS A 295 -13.04 -21.90 -3.21
N LYS A 296 -11.77 -21.47 -3.21
CA LYS A 296 -11.05 -20.91 -2.05
C LYS A 296 -10.93 -19.38 -2.12
N ASN A 297 -11.75 -18.72 -2.94
CA ASN A 297 -11.72 -17.27 -3.21
C ASN A 297 -10.37 -16.72 -3.71
N HIS A 298 -9.47 -17.57 -4.22
CA HIS A 298 -8.24 -17.13 -4.87
C HIS A 298 -8.55 -16.61 -6.28
N MET A 299 -8.07 -15.40 -6.58
CA MET A 299 -8.14 -14.77 -7.89
C MET A 299 -6.99 -15.25 -8.79
N TYR A 300 -7.32 -15.60 -10.03
CA TYR A 300 -6.39 -15.98 -11.09
C TYR A 300 -6.60 -15.08 -12.30
N HIS A 301 -5.52 -14.80 -13.01
CA HIS A 301 -5.57 -14.44 -14.43
C HIS A 301 -5.45 -15.72 -15.27
N VAL A 302 -6.19 -15.82 -16.37
CA VAL A 302 -6.28 -17.03 -17.18
C VAL A 302 -6.10 -16.69 -18.66
N LYS A 303 -5.17 -17.35 -19.35
CA LYS A 303 -4.89 -17.17 -20.79
C LYS A 303 -5.00 -18.54 -21.48
N LYS A 304 -5.95 -18.69 -22.41
CA LYS A 304 -6.23 -19.95 -23.15
C LYS A 304 -6.24 -21.18 -22.21
N GLY A 305 -7.06 -21.09 -21.15
CA GLY A 305 -7.28 -22.13 -20.13
C GLY A 305 -6.22 -22.22 -19.03
N THR A 306 -4.99 -21.75 -19.26
CA THR A 306 -3.89 -21.81 -18.28
C THR A 306 -4.06 -20.74 -17.21
N LEU A 307 -4.00 -21.13 -15.93
CA LEU A 307 -4.24 -20.24 -14.79
C LEU A 307 -2.92 -19.74 -14.17
N THR A 308 -2.88 -18.48 -13.75
CA THR A 308 -1.80 -17.88 -12.96
C THR A 308 -2.40 -17.11 -11.79
N LEU A 309 -1.90 -17.32 -10.56
CA LEU A 309 -2.38 -16.59 -9.37
C LEU A 309 -2.18 -15.08 -9.57
N LYS A 310 -3.22 -14.28 -9.32
CA LYS A 310 -3.14 -12.84 -9.52
C LYS A 310 -2.35 -12.17 -8.40
N THR A 311 -1.24 -11.54 -8.78
CA THR A 311 -0.52 -10.55 -7.97
C THR A 311 -0.64 -9.17 -8.61
N GLY A 312 -0.73 -8.13 -7.78
CA GLY A 312 -0.94 -6.75 -8.19
C GLY A 312 -2.42 -6.35 -8.20
N ILE A 313 -2.65 -5.09 -8.57
CA ILE A 313 -3.93 -4.40 -8.47
C ILE A 313 -4.89 -4.87 -9.59
N LEU A 314 -6.19 -4.91 -9.30
CA LEU A 314 -7.30 -4.97 -10.25
C LEU A 314 -8.24 -3.78 -10.04
N LYS A 315 -8.53 -3.03 -11.11
CA LYS A 315 -9.44 -1.87 -11.10
C LYS A 315 -10.90 -2.27 -10.79
N LYS A 316 -11.70 -1.30 -10.33
CA LYS A 316 -13.17 -1.38 -10.27
C LYS A 316 -13.75 -1.75 -11.65
N GLY A 317 -14.88 -2.45 -11.68
CA GLY A 317 -15.62 -2.80 -12.90
C GLY A 317 -15.14 -4.05 -13.64
N ILE A 318 -13.89 -4.49 -13.43
CA ILE A 318 -13.32 -5.69 -14.06
C ILE A 318 -14.21 -6.92 -13.87
N LYS A 319 -14.59 -7.57 -14.98
CA LYS A 319 -15.37 -8.80 -15.02
C LYS A 319 -14.50 -10.00 -14.60
N TYR A 320 -15.02 -10.89 -13.76
CA TYR A 320 -14.39 -12.16 -13.39
C TYR A 320 -15.44 -13.27 -13.23
N TYR A 321 -15.13 -14.50 -13.63
CA TYR A 321 -16.00 -15.65 -13.34
C TYR A 321 -15.81 -16.11 -11.88
N SER A 322 -16.89 -16.17 -11.11
CA SER A 322 -16.87 -16.55 -9.69
C SER A 322 -17.43 -17.96 -9.52
N TYR A 323 -16.54 -18.95 -9.32
CA TYR A 323 -16.91 -20.35 -9.14
C TYR A 323 -17.92 -20.56 -8.00
N PRO A 324 -17.76 -19.95 -6.79
CA PRO A 324 -18.72 -20.14 -5.69
C PRO A 324 -20.16 -19.76 -6.05
N SER A 325 -20.37 -18.74 -6.87
CA SER A 325 -21.70 -18.30 -7.32
C SER A 325 -22.06 -18.72 -8.75
N LYS A 326 -21.25 -19.61 -9.38
CA LYS A 326 -21.40 -20.13 -10.75
C LYS A 326 -21.62 -19.07 -11.86
N LYS A 327 -21.32 -17.79 -11.61
CA LYS A 327 -21.64 -16.66 -12.53
C LYS A 327 -20.53 -15.61 -12.59
N THR A 328 -20.52 -14.84 -13.68
CA THR A 328 -19.63 -13.69 -13.86
C THR A 328 -20.07 -12.53 -12.95
N LYS A 329 -19.10 -11.92 -12.26
CA LYS A 329 -19.27 -10.74 -11.40
C LYS A 329 -18.38 -9.60 -11.89
N LYS A 330 -18.70 -8.36 -11.53
CA LYS A 330 -17.81 -7.19 -11.65
C LYS A 330 -17.13 -6.93 -10.29
N LEU A 331 -15.90 -6.44 -10.27
CA LEU A 331 -15.27 -5.94 -9.03
C LEU A 331 -15.92 -4.61 -8.60
N SER A 332 -16.43 -4.53 -7.37
CA SER A 332 -17.12 -3.34 -6.83
C SER A 332 -16.18 -2.17 -6.52
N LYS A 333 -14.91 -2.44 -6.25
CA LYS A 333 -13.84 -1.48 -5.95
C LYS A 333 -12.50 -1.93 -6.53
N GLU A 334 -11.55 -1.01 -6.63
CA GLU A 334 -10.15 -1.39 -6.85
C GLU A 334 -9.64 -2.26 -5.69
N THR A 335 -8.94 -3.34 -6.01
CA THR A 335 -8.52 -4.36 -5.05
C THR A 335 -7.11 -4.88 -5.38
N LEU A 336 -6.19 -4.80 -4.41
CA LEU A 336 -4.90 -5.48 -4.48
C LEU A 336 -5.02 -6.96 -4.13
N TYR A 337 -4.51 -7.81 -5.02
CA TYR A 337 -4.28 -9.23 -4.75
C TYR A 337 -2.78 -9.53 -4.67
N VAL A 338 -2.40 -10.47 -3.81
CA VAL A 338 -1.05 -11.06 -3.74
C VAL A 338 -1.21 -12.57 -3.68
N ASN A 339 -0.59 -13.29 -4.61
CA ASN A 339 -0.70 -14.73 -4.80
C ASN A 339 -2.18 -15.20 -4.80
N GLY A 340 -3.03 -14.43 -5.48
CA GLY A 340 -4.47 -14.65 -5.61
C GLY A 340 -5.32 -14.30 -4.38
N LYS A 341 -4.73 -14.02 -3.21
CA LYS A 341 -5.46 -13.62 -2.00
C LYS A 341 -5.63 -12.10 -1.93
N ILE A 342 -6.75 -11.62 -1.39
CA ILE A 342 -6.96 -10.19 -1.09
C ILE A 342 -5.92 -9.77 -0.05
N TYR A 343 -5.10 -8.76 -0.37
CA TYR A 343 -3.96 -8.41 0.49
C TYR A 343 -4.34 -7.48 1.65
N SER A 344 -3.55 -7.51 2.73
CA SER A 344 -3.53 -6.51 3.81
C SER A 344 -2.12 -6.45 4.40
N GLY A 345 -1.72 -5.26 4.89
CA GLY A 345 -0.34 -4.96 5.30
C GLY A 345 0.31 -3.92 4.40
N TYR A 346 1.65 -3.89 4.33
CA TYR A 346 2.39 -2.92 3.52
C TYR A 346 2.75 -3.46 2.13
N TYR A 347 2.62 -2.63 1.11
CA TYR A 347 2.84 -3.01 -0.30
C TYR A 347 3.66 -1.96 -1.02
N MET A 348 4.71 -2.39 -1.71
CA MET A 348 5.54 -1.53 -2.57
C MET A 348 5.24 -1.86 -4.04
N ASN A 349 4.76 -0.86 -4.79
CA ASN A 349 4.36 -1.04 -6.20
C ASN A 349 5.55 -1.03 -7.18
N LYS A 350 5.27 -1.15 -8.49
CA LYS A 350 6.30 -1.11 -9.56
C LYS A 350 7.05 0.23 -9.72
N LYS A 351 6.59 1.31 -9.08
CA LYS A 351 7.25 2.64 -9.02
C LYS A 351 7.87 2.90 -7.64
N ASN A 352 8.14 1.84 -6.86
CA ASN A 352 8.65 1.88 -5.49
C ASN A 352 7.83 2.72 -4.48
N HIS A 353 6.59 3.09 -4.82
CA HIS A 353 5.69 3.76 -3.88
C HIS A 353 5.20 2.76 -2.82
N MET A 354 5.32 3.15 -1.55
CA MET A 354 4.82 2.41 -0.39
C MET A 354 3.34 2.72 -0.12
N TYR A 355 2.54 1.68 0.08
CA TYR A 355 1.13 1.74 0.45
C TYR A 355 0.90 0.97 1.74
N HIS A 356 -0.02 1.47 2.57
CA HIS A 356 -0.74 0.65 3.54
C HIS A 356 -1.99 0.08 2.86
N VAL A 357 -2.34 -1.18 3.13
CA VAL A 357 -3.44 -1.89 2.46
C VAL A 357 -4.35 -2.55 3.51
N LYS A 358 -5.65 -2.26 3.44
CA LYS A 358 -6.68 -2.81 4.33
C LYS A 358 -7.78 -3.50 3.51
N LYS A 359 -7.91 -4.82 3.65
CA LYS A 359 -8.87 -5.67 2.89
C LYS A 359 -8.85 -5.33 1.37
N GLY A 360 -7.65 -5.29 0.79
CA GLY A 360 -7.39 -5.00 -0.62
C GLY A 360 -7.46 -3.53 -1.06
N THR A 361 -8.05 -2.63 -0.26
CA THR A 361 -8.02 -1.18 -0.54
C THR A 361 -6.63 -0.64 -0.24
N LEU A 362 -6.02 0.11 -1.17
CA LEU A 362 -4.71 0.72 -1.01
C LEU A 362 -4.82 2.17 -0.51
N THR A 363 -3.83 2.63 0.25
CA THR A 363 -3.66 4.03 0.65
C THR A 363 -2.16 4.34 0.67
N LEU A 364 -1.72 5.44 0.04
CA LEU A 364 -0.31 5.84 0.04
C LEU A 364 0.19 6.07 1.47
N LYS A 365 1.37 5.55 1.81
CA LYS A 365 1.91 5.67 3.17
C LYS A 365 2.53 7.05 3.39
N THR A 366 2.02 7.77 4.38
CA THR A 366 2.63 8.95 4.98
C THR A 366 3.04 8.65 6.42
N GLY A 367 4.18 9.18 6.86
CA GLY A 367 4.77 8.95 8.19
C GLY A 367 5.78 7.80 8.25
N ILE A 368 6.45 7.66 9.40
CA ILE A 368 7.55 6.70 9.62
C ILE A 368 7.02 5.25 9.64
N LEU A 369 7.84 4.31 9.17
CA LEU A 369 7.75 2.87 9.38
C LEU A 369 8.99 2.40 10.14
N LYS A 370 8.80 1.53 11.15
CA LYS A 370 9.90 0.99 11.96
C LYS A 370 10.76 -0.03 11.20
N LYS A 371 12.00 -0.22 11.69
CA LYS A 371 12.86 -1.36 11.31
C LYS A 371 12.10 -2.68 11.50
N GLY A 372 12.34 -3.66 10.62
CA GLY A 372 11.73 -4.99 10.69
C GLY A 372 10.32 -5.11 10.10
N VAL A 373 9.61 -4.00 9.83
CA VAL A 373 8.25 -4.03 9.25
C VAL A 373 8.22 -4.81 7.94
N LYS A 374 7.32 -5.80 7.86
CA LYS A 374 7.11 -6.66 6.69
C LYS A 374 6.29 -5.91 5.62
N TYR A 375 6.75 -5.96 4.36
CA TYR A 375 6.02 -5.43 3.20
C TYR A 375 6.18 -6.35 1.99
N TYR A 376 5.16 -6.45 1.14
CA TYR A 376 5.27 -7.15 -0.14
C TYR A 376 5.89 -6.24 -1.20
N SER A 377 7.02 -6.65 -1.79
CA SER A 377 7.66 -5.96 -2.91
C SER A 377 7.12 -6.51 -4.22
N TYR A 378 6.40 -5.69 -5.00
CA TYR A 378 5.95 -6.08 -6.33
C TYR A 378 7.11 -6.31 -7.32
N PRO A 379 8.16 -5.45 -7.41
CA PRO A 379 9.31 -5.70 -8.28
C PRO A 379 9.99 -7.04 -8.00
N LEU A 380 10.25 -7.34 -6.73
CA LEU A 380 10.96 -8.56 -6.31
C LEU A 380 10.02 -9.77 -6.11
N LYS A 381 8.72 -9.61 -6.35
CA LYS A 381 7.64 -10.61 -6.21
C LYS A 381 7.58 -11.32 -4.84
N LYS A 382 8.24 -10.79 -3.80
CA LYS A 382 8.40 -11.40 -2.47
C LYS A 382 8.23 -10.41 -1.31
N THR A 383 7.92 -10.94 -0.14
CA THR A 383 7.87 -10.15 1.11
C THR A 383 9.29 -9.85 1.59
N LYS A 384 9.59 -8.58 1.90
CA LYS A 384 10.81 -8.15 2.59
C LYS A 384 10.48 -7.56 3.96
N LYS A 385 11.50 -7.43 4.82
CA LYS A 385 11.48 -6.56 6.01
C LYS A 385 12.20 -5.25 5.67
N LEU A 386 11.83 -4.12 6.29
CA LEU A 386 12.67 -2.91 6.28
C LEU A 386 13.94 -3.14 7.12
N SER A 387 15.12 -2.75 6.62
CA SER A 387 16.40 -2.90 7.31
C SER A 387 16.69 -1.81 8.34
N LYS A 388 16.07 -0.64 8.19
CA LYS A 388 16.16 0.54 9.06
C LYS A 388 14.79 1.22 9.16
N GLU A 389 14.65 2.22 10.03
CA GLU A 389 13.43 3.04 10.03
C GLU A 389 13.37 3.90 8.77
N THR A 390 12.17 4.11 8.21
CA THR A 390 11.99 4.83 6.95
C THR A 390 10.75 5.71 6.98
N LEU A 391 10.92 7.00 6.74
CA LEU A 391 9.84 7.94 6.44
C LEU A 391 9.43 7.84 4.98
N TYR A 392 8.14 7.65 4.76
CA TYR A 392 7.49 7.88 3.47
C TYR A 392 6.53 9.07 3.59
N ILE A 393 6.42 9.88 2.53
CA ILE A 393 5.39 10.91 2.36
C ILE A 393 4.70 10.64 1.03
N ASN A 394 3.37 10.48 1.05
CA ASN A 394 2.56 10.08 -0.12
C ASN A 394 3.15 8.87 -0.86
N GLY A 395 3.67 7.91 -0.10
CA GLY A 395 4.30 6.67 -0.56
C GLY A 395 5.72 6.80 -1.11
N LYS A 396 6.26 8.01 -1.31
CA LYS A 396 7.65 8.23 -1.75
C LYS A 396 8.59 8.33 -0.54
N LEU A 397 9.85 7.94 -0.70
CA LEU A 397 10.91 8.26 0.27
C LEU A 397 11.04 9.78 0.40
N TYR A 398 11.26 10.29 1.61
CA TYR A 398 11.30 11.73 1.89
C TYR A 398 12.69 12.25 2.20
N THR A 399 12.98 13.49 1.81
CA THR A 399 14.18 14.25 2.19
C THR A 399 13.72 15.67 2.59
N GLY A 400 14.30 16.23 3.64
CA GLY A 400 13.89 17.51 4.23
C GLY A 400 13.46 17.36 5.69
N TYR A 401 12.74 18.34 6.23
CA TYR A 401 12.28 18.33 7.62
C TYR A 401 10.85 17.79 7.76
N TYR A 402 10.57 17.07 8.85
CA TYR A 402 9.29 16.40 9.07
C TYR A 402 8.84 16.53 10.54
N LEU A 403 7.66 17.11 10.75
CA LEU A 403 7.02 17.23 12.06
C LEU A 403 6.00 16.10 12.25
N ASN A 404 6.24 15.22 13.23
CA ASN A 404 5.44 14.01 13.45
C ASN A 404 4.15 14.24 14.27
N GLN A 405 3.37 13.18 14.49
CA GLN A 405 2.12 13.23 15.28
C GLN A 405 2.31 13.72 16.74
N LYS A 406 3.50 13.53 17.32
CA LYS A 406 3.87 13.94 18.69
C LYS A 406 4.60 15.30 18.71
N ASN A 407 4.48 16.11 17.66
CA ASN A 407 5.19 17.39 17.48
C ASN A 407 6.73 17.28 17.53
N LYS A 408 7.33 16.09 17.37
CA LYS A 408 8.79 15.97 17.21
C LYS A 408 9.20 16.23 15.76
N MET A 409 10.16 17.12 15.58
CA MET A 409 10.80 17.46 14.31
C MET A 409 11.93 16.46 13.99
N TYR A 410 12.04 16.09 12.72
CA TYR A 410 13.08 15.18 12.21
C TYR A 410 13.77 15.82 11.00
N ARG A 411 15.10 15.68 10.93
CA ARG A 411 15.89 15.88 9.71
C ARG A 411 15.95 14.56 8.96
N VAL A 412 15.59 14.54 7.68
CA VAL A 412 15.41 13.29 6.91
C VAL A 412 16.24 13.31 5.63
N LYS A 413 17.04 12.27 5.41
CA LYS A 413 17.91 12.12 4.21
C LYS A 413 17.64 10.78 3.53
N LYS A 414 17.20 10.79 2.26
CA LYS A 414 16.83 9.59 1.46
C LYS A 414 15.87 8.64 2.23
N GLY A 415 14.92 9.20 2.97
CA GLY A 415 13.92 8.49 3.77
C GLY A 415 14.37 8.08 5.18
N ILE A 416 15.64 8.25 5.57
CA ILE A 416 16.12 7.91 6.92
C ILE A 416 15.81 9.10 7.86
N PRO A 417 14.99 8.92 8.91
CA PRO A 417 14.66 9.99 9.85
C PRO A 417 15.66 10.01 11.03
N VAL A 418 16.20 11.19 11.33
CA VAL A 418 16.96 11.48 12.56
C VAL A 418 16.23 12.63 13.27
N LEU A 419 16.23 12.67 14.61
CA LEU A 419 15.67 13.81 15.33
C LEU A 419 16.39 15.10 14.94
N ALA A 420 15.67 16.22 14.85
CA ALA A 420 16.29 17.50 14.57
C ALA A 420 17.07 18.01 15.80
N ILE A 421 18.29 18.45 15.56
CA ILE A 421 19.14 19.12 16.55
C ILE A 421 19.78 20.33 15.87
N GLY A 422 19.98 21.41 16.63
CA GLY A 422 20.56 22.67 16.15
C GLY A 422 19.53 23.69 15.66
N MET A 423 20.04 24.85 15.26
CA MET A 423 19.22 26.00 14.86
C MET A 423 18.54 25.76 13.52
N MET A 424 17.24 26.05 13.44
CA MET A 424 16.47 26.03 12.19
C MET A 424 15.97 27.44 11.88
N GLY A 425 16.55 28.08 10.86
CA GLY A 425 16.26 29.47 10.52
C GLY A 425 14.85 29.71 9.97
N LYS A 426 14.41 30.97 10.07
CA LYS A 426 13.15 31.46 9.50
C LYS A 426 13.09 31.12 8.00
N GLY A 427 11.93 30.69 7.50
CA GLY A 427 11.80 30.23 6.11
C GLY A 427 12.09 28.74 5.89
N THR A 428 12.58 28.00 6.90
CA THR A 428 12.83 26.55 6.75
C THR A 428 11.54 25.77 6.51
N LYS A 429 11.50 25.00 5.41
CA LYS A 429 10.34 24.21 4.97
C LYS A 429 10.33 22.81 5.62
N TYR A 430 9.18 22.42 6.18
CA TYR A 430 8.97 21.10 6.80
C TYR A 430 7.59 20.51 6.47
N TYR A 431 7.47 19.19 6.39
CA TYR A 431 6.17 18.53 6.24
C TYR A 431 5.49 18.32 7.60
N ASN A 432 4.32 18.92 7.82
CA ASN A 432 3.52 18.70 9.01
C ASN A 432 2.59 17.49 8.82
N TYR A 433 2.77 16.43 9.61
CA TYR A 433 1.92 15.24 9.52
C TYR A 433 0.44 15.52 9.85
N LYS A 434 0.16 16.32 10.88
CA LYS A 434 -1.22 16.61 11.34
C LYS A 434 -2.00 17.37 10.26
N LEU A 435 -1.39 18.40 9.68
CA LEU A 435 -1.99 19.22 8.61
C LEU A 435 -1.82 18.61 7.21
N LYS A 436 -1.06 17.51 7.09
CA LYS A 436 -0.77 16.77 5.84
C LYS A 436 -0.14 17.60 4.70
N LYS A 437 0.41 18.77 5.02
CA LYS A 437 0.98 19.73 4.07
C LYS A 437 2.37 20.20 4.51
N THR A 438 3.14 20.71 3.56
CA THR A 438 4.36 21.47 3.85
C THR A 438 4.00 22.80 4.52
N GLN A 439 4.78 23.18 5.52
CA GLN A 439 4.76 24.47 6.18
C GLN A 439 6.17 25.07 6.21
N THR A 440 6.27 26.28 6.73
CA THR A 440 7.48 27.09 6.84
C THR A 440 7.60 27.55 8.29
N LEU A 441 8.81 27.62 8.85
CA LEU A 441 9.03 28.27 10.15
C LEU A 441 8.87 29.80 10.03
N SER A 442 8.07 30.39 10.92
CA SER A 442 7.76 31.84 10.97
C SER A 442 8.90 32.70 11.51
N GLN A 443 9.76 32.08 12.33
CA GLN A 443 10.89 32.66 13.05
C GLN A 443 11.99 31.60 13.16
N GLU A 444 13.14 31.96 13.71
CA GLU A 444 14.22 31.00 13.98
C GLU A 444 13.86 30.14 15.19
N THR A 445 14.26 28.88 15.22
CA THR A 445 13.88 27.95 16.28
C THR A 445 14.96 26.90 16.50
N LEU A 446 15.53 26.87 17.69
CA LEU A 446 16.42 25.80 18.13
C LEU A 446 15.63 24.53 18.44
N TYR A 447 16.05 23.41 17.87
CA TYR A 447 15.54 22.10 18.22
C TYR A 447 16.60 21.28 18.96
N VAL A 448 16.19 20.53 19.99
CA VAL A 448 16.98 19.52 20.68
C VAL A 448 16.14 18.25 20.79
N ASP A 449 16.67 17.11 20.32
CA ASP A 449 15.95 15.84 20.16
C ASP A 449 14.56 15.98 19.50
N GLY A 450 14.48 16.87 18.51
CA GLY A 450 13.27 17.17 17.75
C GLY A 450 12.20 17.96 18.52
N ILE A 451 12.46 18.38 19.76
CA ILE A 451 11.57 19.25 20.55
C ILE A 451 12.09 20.70 20.43
N VAL A 452 11.20 21.69 20.45
CA VAL A 452 11.60 23.11 20.53
C VAL A 452 12.29 23.33 21.87
N TYR A 453 13.51 23.86 21.84
CA TYR A 453 14.30 24.11 23.05
C TYR A 453 14.02 25.51 23.61
N ASN A 454 13.82 25.58 24.93
CA ASN A 454 13.81 26.79 25.75
C ASN A 454 14.82 26.57 26.89
N GLY A 455 15.58 27.60 27.26
CA GLY A 455 16.72 27.49 28.17
C GLY A 455 17.95 28.25 27.66
N TYR A 456 19.12 27.99 28.23
CA TYR A 456 20.34 28.72 27.89
C TYR A 456 20.98 28.26 26.58
N TYR A 457 21.56 29.19 25.82
CA TYR A 457 22.14 29.00 24.50
C TYR A 457 23.40 29.84 24.34
N LEU A 458 24.53 29.20 24.05
CA LEU A 458 25.76 29.90 23.67
C LEU A 458 25.78 30.05 22.15
N GLY A 459 25.65 31.28 21.67
CA GLY A 459 25.64 31.64 20.25
C GLY A 459 27.00 31.50 19.57
N SER A 460 27.00 31.53 18.24
CA SER A 460 28.23 31.59 17.43
C SER A 460 29.00 32.91 17.57
N ASP A 461 28.39 33.94 18.16
CA ASP A 461 29.02 35.20 18.56
C ASP A 461 29.60 35.16 19.99
N ASN A 462 29.72 33.96 20.57
CA ASN A 462 30.19 33.68 21.93
C ASN A 462 29.39 34.37 23.05
N LYS A 463 28.12 34.70 22.81
CA LYS A 463 27.22 35.23 23.84
C LYS A 463 26.24 34.18 24.36
N MET A 464 25.98 34.23 25.66
CA MET A 464 24.93 33.45 26.32
C MET A 464 23.58 34.15 26.20
N TYR A 465 22.57 33.41 25.75
CA TYR A 465 21.18 33.84 25.63
C TYR A 465 20.26 32.93 26.43
N LEU A 466 19.19 33.48 27.00
CA LEU A 466 18.02 32.74 27.42
C LEU A 466 17.02 32.69 26.24
N LEU A 467 16.72 31.48 25.77
CA LEU A 467 15.72 31.23 24.73
C LEU A 467 14.37 30.95 25.38
N SER A 468 13.37 31.74 25.00
CA SER A 468 11.97 31.51 25.39
C SER A 468 11.05 31.69 24.19
N ASN A 469 10.44 30.58 23.75
CA ASN A 469 9.50 30.50 22.63
C ASN A 469 10.04 31.10 21.31
N GLY A 470 11.36 31.03 21.10
CA GLY A 470 12.06 31.58 19.92
C GLY A 470 12.45 33.06 20.01
N THR A 471 12.24 33.71 21.16
CA THR A 471 12.88 34.98 21.52
C THR A 471 14.26 34.71 22.14
N TYR A 472 15.24 35.56 21.83
CA TYR A 472 16.64 35.46 22.28
C TYR A 472 16.97 36.65 23.18
N THR A 473 16.97 36.46 24.49
CA THR A 473 17.33 37.51 25.46
C THR A 473 18.77 37.28 25.92
N PRO A 474 19.71 38.22 25.72
CA PRO A 474 21.07 38.09 26.24
C PRO A 474 21.07 37.92 27.76
N VAL A 475 21.86 36.99 28.30
CA VAL A 475 21.91 36.76 29.76
C VAL A 475 22.66 37.91 30.43
N ASN A 476 22.02 38.52 31.43
CA ASN A 476 22.55 39.66 32.18
C ASN A 476 22.45 39.36 33.69
N THR A 477 22.96 38.20 34.09
CA THR A 477 22.97 37.68 35.46
C THR A 477 24.06 36.60 35.62
N ALA A 478 24.39 36.21 36.84
CA ALA A 478 25.30 35.10 37.10
C ALA A 478 24.61 33.73 36.89
N LEU A 479 25.31 32.79 36.27
CA LEU A 479 24.86 31.40 36.11
C LEU A 479 25.75 30.48 36.93
N GLY A 480 25.14 29.57 37.70
CA GLY A 480 25.87 28.64 38.57
C GLY A 480 26.58 27.51 37.82
N ALA A 481 27.58 26.90 38.47
CA ALA A 481 28.20 25.68 37.98
C ALA A 481 27.14 24.58 37.74
N GLY A 482 27.34 23.77 36.69
CA GLY A 482 26.37 22.74 36.28
C GLY A 482 25.17 23.27 35.48
N THR A 483 24.99 24.59 35.31
CA THR A 483 23.90 25.15 34.50
C THR A 483 23.97 24.62 33.07
N ALA A 484 22.90 23.93 32.64
CA ALA A 484 22.83 23.32 31.32
C ALA A 484 22.45 24.34 30.23
N TYR A 485 23.23 24.36 29.15
CA TYR A 485 23.02 25.22 27.98
C TYR A 485 23.28 24.45 26.67
N TYR A 486 22.68 24.90 25.57
CA TYR A 486 23.02 24.40 24.23
C TYR A 486 24.19 25.20 23.65
N SER A 487 25.29 24.54 23.33
CA SER A 487 26.43 25.16 22.65
C SER A 487 26.22 25.10 21.13
N CYS A 488 26.19 26.27 20.47
CA CYS A 488 26.13 26.35 19.01
C CYS A 488 27.37 25.71 18.36
N VAL A 489 28.56 26.01 18.91
CA VAL A 489 29.87 25.55 18.42
C VAL A 489 30.01 24.02 18.55
N GLU A 490 29.62 23.45 19.70
CA GLU A 490 29.68 21.99 19.91
C GLU A 490 28.42 21.26 19.40
N ASN A 491 27.41 21.99 18.92
CA ASN A 491 26.14 21.48 18.39
C ASN A 491 25.40 20.52 19.36
N ARG A 492 25.59 20.69 20.68
CA ARG A 492 25.09 19.78 21.73
C ARG A 492 24.73 20.51 23.04
N MET A 493 24.06 19.80 23.94
CA MET A 493 23.92 20.23 25.34
C MET A 493 25.26 20.07 26.09
N VAL A 494 25.59 21.09 26.87
CA VAL A 494 26.80 21.22 27.71
C VAL A 494 26.35 21.79 29.07
N ALA A 495 27.20 21.69 30.09
CA ALA A 495 26.99 22.31 31.39
C ALA A 495 28.16 23.27 31.70
N LEU A 496 27.89 24.40 32.38
CA LEU A 496 28.95 25.30 32.80
C LEU A 496 29.89 24.62 33.80
N PRO A 497 31.23 24.66 33.62
CA PRO A 497 32.18 23.96 34.49
C PRO A 497 32.35 24.63 35.86
N ALA A 498 32.11 25.95 35.93
CA ALA A 498 32.14 26.77 37.13
C ALA A 498 30.97 27.79 37.08
N ALA A 499 30.73 28.50 38.18
CA ALA A 499 29.84 29.67 38.14
C ALA A 499 30.49 30.77 37.28
N LYS A 500 29.68 31.54 36.54
CA LYS A 500 30.17 32.60 35.64
C LYS A 500 29.17 33.76 35.54
N ALA A 501 29.69 34.97 35.68
CA ALA A 501 28.97 36.21 35.44
C ALA A 501 28.70 36.41 33.93
N TYR A 502 27.51 36.92 33.59
CA TYR A 502 27.18 37.34 32.23
C TYR A 502 26.56 38.74 32.22
N VAL A 503 27.04 39.59 31.31
CA VAL A 503 26.57 40.96 31.07
C VAL A 503 26.24 41.09 29.59
N TYR A 504 24.98 41.40 29.27
CA TYR A 504 24.45 41.39 27.90
C TYR A 504 24.89 40.19 27.05
N GLY A 505 24.99 39.01 27.68
CA GLY A 505 25.43 37.76 27.09
C GLY A 505 26.94 37.56 26.99
N LYS A 506 27.78 38.61 27.09
CA LYS A 506 29.24 38.44 27.27
C LYS A 506 29.50 37.78 28.62
N ALA A 507 30.44 36.83 28.67
CA ALA A 507 31.01 36.39 29.95
C ALA A 507 31.87 37.51 30.56
N VAL A 508 31.84 37.63 31.88
CA VAL A 508 32.72 38.53 32.65
C VAL A 508 33.49 37.68 33.67
N GLU A 509 34.78 37.96 33.86
CA GLU A 509 35.67 37.15 34.71
C GLU A 509 36.15 37.89 35.98
N SER A 510 36.02 39.22 35.98
CA SER A 510 36.29 40.17 37.07
C SER A 510 35.18 40.25 38.14
N LEU A 511 33.93 39.92 37.77
CA LEU A 511 32.74 40.08 38.61
C LEU A 511 32.28 38.76 39.22
N THR A 512 32.06 38.79 40.53
CA THR A 512 31.43 37.72 41.32
C THR A 512 29.90 37.71 41.11
N PRO A 513 29.17 36.73 41.66
CA PRO A 513 27.71 36.78 41.70
C PRO A 513 27.15 38.02 42.41
N ALA A 514 27.86 38.59 43.39
CA ALA A 514 27.46 39.80 44.10
C ALA A 514 27.71 41.05 43.25
N GLY A 515 28.89 41.17 42.64
CA GLY A 515 29.22 42.25 41.71
C GLY A 515 28.27 42.32 40.51
N VAL A 516 27.72 41.20 40.05
CA VAL A 516 26.65 41.20 39.03
C VAL A 516 25.35 41.84 39.53
N VAL A 517 24.98 41.67 40.80
CA VAL A 517 23.77 42.30 41.37
C VAL A 517 23.99 43.81 41.53
N THR A 518 25.12 44.24 42.07
CA THR A 518 25.51 45.66 42.15
C THR A 518 25.60 46.31 40.77
N PHE A 519 26.12 45.59 39.77
CA PHE A 519 26.10 46.03 38.38
C PHE A 519 24.68 46.16 37.80
N GLN A 520 23.74 45.28 38.16
CA GLN A 520 22.32 45.43 37.80
C GLN A 520 21.69 46.68 38.44
N LYS A 521 22.03 47.01 39.70
CA LYS A 521 21.61 48.28 40.34
C LYS A 521 22.15 49.48 39.54
N ALA A 522 23.44 49.48 39.22
CA ALA A 522 24.07 50.51 38.40
C ALA A 522 23.37 50.67 37.05
N GLN A 523 23.12 49.57 36.32
CA GLN A 523 22.37 49.59 35.06
C GLN A 523 20.96 50.19 35.22
N ALA A 524 20.22 49.83 36.26
CA ALA A 524 18.89 50.37 36.51
C ALA A 524 18.92 51.88 36.74
N VAL A 525 19.92 52.39 37.47
CA VAL A 525 20.12 53.84 37.67
C VAL A 525 20.50 54.52 36.35
N VAL A 526 21.49 54.00 35.61
CA VAL A 526 21.90 54.54 34.29
C VAL A 526 20.70 54.61 33.33
N GLN A 527 19.87 53.56 33.26
CA GLN A 527 18.66 53.55 32.44
C GLN A 527 17.59 54.55 32.90
N THR A 528 17.58 54.95 34.17
CA THR A 528 16.64 55.94 34.72
C THR A 528 17.09 57.38 34.46
N ILE A 529 18.40 57.65 34.42
CA ILE A 529 18.97 59.01 34.32
C ILE A 529 19.51 59.37 32.93
N THR A 530 19.52 58.44 31.98
CA THR A 530 20.05 58.63 30.62
C THR A 530 19.03 58.31 29.53
N ALA A 531 19.20 58.91 28.36
CA ALA A 531 18.49 58.53 27.16
C ALA A 531 19.27 57.43 26.40
N PRO A 532 18.61 56.50 25.70
CA PRO A 532 19.30 55.50 24.87
C PRO A 532 20.29 56.13 23.87
N THR A 533 19.94 57.31 23.34
CA THR A 533 20.70 58.10 22.36
C THR A 533 21.91 58.87 22.91
N ASP A 534 22.08 58.97 24.22
CA ASP A 534 23.25 59.63 24.84
C ASP A 534 24.56 58.90 24.45
N SER A 535 25.67 59.60 24.24
CA SER A 535 26.97 58.93 24.09
C SER A 535 27.43 58.32 25.42
N PRO A 536 28.39 57.36 25.44
CA PRO A 536 28.93 56.83 26.70
C PRO A 536 29.43 57.91 27.65
N ALA A 537 30.05 58.98 27.11
CA ALA A 537 30.51 60.13 27.90
C ALA A 537 29.36 60.98 28.48
N ASP A 538 28.29 61.21 27.71
CA ASP A 538 27.09 61.90 28.21
C ASP A 538 26.39 61.09 29.30
N LYS A 539 26.31 59.76 29.11
CA LYS A 539 25.77 58.83 30.12
C LYS A 539 26.58 58.89 31.41
N LEU A 540 27.91 58.81 31.31
CA LEU A 540 28.83 58.90 32.45
C LEU A 540 28.75 60.26 33.17
N TYR A 541 28.56 61.36 32.45
CA TYR A 541 28.41 62.68 33.07
C TYR A 541 27.07 62.80 33.82
N LYS A 542 25.98 62.25 33.27
CA LYS A 542 24.70 62.16 33.98
C LYS A 542 24.78 61.27 35.23
N CYS A 543 25.61 60.22 35.19
CA CYS A 543 25.93 59.39 36.38
C CYS A 543 26.63 60.19 37.47
N TYR A 544 27.65 60.99 37.12
CA TYR A 544 28.30 61.91 38.05
C TYR A 544 27.29 62.88 38.69
N LEU A 545 26.48 63.57 37.87
CA LEU A 545 25.45 64.52 38.33
C LEU A 545 24.29 63.86 39.12
N TRP A 546 24.18 62.52 39.09
CA TRP A 546 23.28 61.78 39.97
C TRP A 546 23.94 61.53 41.33
N MET A 547 25.18 61.03 41.35
CA MET A 547 25.92 60.75 42.58
C MET A 547 26.28 62.01 43.39
N GLU A 548 26.55 63.13 42.73
CA GLU A 548 26.95 64.41 43.35
C GLU A 548 25.96 64.88 44.44
N LYS A 549 24.70 64.46 44.34
CA LYS A 549 23.59 64.79 45.26
C LYS A 549 23.72 64.15 46.64
N PHE A 550 24.56 63.12 46.79
CA PHE A 550 24.63 62.35 48.04
C PHE A 550 25.59 62.97 49.07
N PRO A 551 25.28 62.85 50.38
CA PRO A 551 26.16 63.30 51.44
C PRO A 551 27.35 62.35 51.62
N TYR A 552 28.48 62.90 52.06
CA TYR A 552 29.61 62.09 52.50
C TYR A 552 29.25 61.37 53.81
N MET A 553 29.31 60.04 53.82
CA MET A 553 29.11 59.23 55.02
C MET A 553 30.04 58.01 55.02
N GLN A 554 30.92 57.92 56.01
CA GLN A 554 31.89 56.84 56.09
C GLN A 554 31.40 55.72 57.02
N TYR A 555 30.71 54.73 56.44
CA TYR A 555 30.25 53.54 57.16
C TYR A 555 31.38 52.61 57.61
N ARG A 556 32.50 52.60 56.88
CA ARG A 556 33.70 51.79 57.13
C ARG A 556 34.93 52.39 56.43
N THR A 557 36.13 52.08 56.91
CA THR A 557 37.40 52.38 56.23
C THR A 557 37.69 51.38 55.11
N MET A 558 38.61 51.73 54.20
CA MET A 558 39.06 50.83 53.13
C MET A 558 39.62 49.50 53.67
N ALA A 559 40.38 49.54 54.77
CA ALA A 559 40.93 48.35 55.42
C ALA A 559 39.85 47.46 56.03
N GLU A 560 38.82 48.04 56.66
CA GLU A 560 37.67 47.28 57.15
C GLU A 560 36.86 46.66 56.00
N GLY A 561 36.65 47.39 54.89
CA GLY A 561 35.96 46.86 53.71
C GLY A 561 36.68 45.65 53.10
N LEU A 562 38.00 45.75 52.93
CA LEU A 562 38.85 44.62 52.50
C LEU A 562 38.79 43.42 53.46
N ASN A 563 38.78 43.66 54.78
CA ASN A 563 38.71 42.59 55.77
C ASN A 563 37.31 41.93 55.86
N ILE A 564 36.24 42.68 55.61
CA ILE A 564 34.86 42.19 55.58
C ILE A 564 34.60 41.34 54.33
N SER A 565 35.15 41.77 53.17
CA SER A 565 34.85 41.15 51.88
C SER A 565 36.07 41.24 50.94
N PRO A 566 37.08 40.35 51.07
CA PRO A 566 38.32 40.46 50.29
C PRO A 566 38.12 40.42 48.77
N ASP A 567 37.19 39.59 48.29
CA ASP A 567 36.90 39.40 46.87
C ASP A 567 35.80 40.35 46.32
N ASP A 568 35.06 41.01 47.21
CA ASP A 568 33.84 41.80 46.93
C ASP A 568 33.79 43.09 47.78
N TRP A 569 34.93 43.74 48.01
CA TRP A 569 34.99 45.00 48.77
C TRP A 569 34.37 46.15 47.98
N ASP A 570 34.56 46.16 46.66
CA ASP A 570 33.99 47.14 45.74
C ASP A 570 32.46 47.07 45.72
N VAL A 571 31.89 45.87 45.83
CA VAL A 571 30.46 45.60 45.92
C VAL A 571 29.86 46.29 47.15
N ILE A 572 30.38 46.01 48.36
CA ILE A 572 29.82 46.55 49.60
C ILE A 572 29.96 48.07 49.71
N PHE A 573 30.98 48.66 49.06
CA PHE A 573 31.16 50.10 48.99
C PHE A 573 30.24 50.75 47.93
N ALA A 574 30.08 50.15 46.75
CA ALA A 574 29.16 50.65 45.74
C ALA A 574 27.69 50.59 46.20
N ASP A 575 27.32 49.53 46.93
CA ASP A 575 25.99 49.34 47.50
C ASP A 575 25.63 50.37 48.58
N ASP A 576 26.61 50.99 49.28
CA ASP A 576 26.33 52.15 50.14
C ASP A 576 25.64 53.28 49.34
N ILE A 577 26.10 53.54 48.12
CA ILE A 577 25.52 54.55 47.23
C ILE A 577 24.19 54.07 46.64
N PHE A 578 24.12 52.83 46.14
CA PHE A 578 22.92 52.34 45.46
C PHE A 578 21.72 52.10 46.41
N ASP A 579 21.98 51.64 47.63
CA ASP A 579 20.92 51.28 48.59
C ASP A 579 20.70 52.38 49.64
N ALA A 580 21.77 52.96 50.22
CA ALA A 580 21.67 53.96 51.29
C ALA A 580 21.75 55.41 50.80
N ASN A 581 22.10 55.67 49.53
CA ASN A 581 22.19 57.01 48.92
C ASN A 581 23.16 57.96 49.68
N ALA A 582 24.21 57.39 50.29
CA ALA A 582 25.27 58.11 51.01
C ALA A 582 26.55 57.25 51.04
N GLY A 583 27.74 57.85 51.15
CA GLY A 583 28.97 57.06 51.15
C GLY A 583 30.27 57.87 51.24
N CYS A 584 31.41 57.19 51.34
CA CYS A 584 32.72 57.83 51.40
C CYS A 584 33.39 57.93 50.00
N CYS A 585 34.65 58.37 49.95
CA CYS A 585 35.44 58.40 48.71
C CYS A 585 35.50 57.02 48.00
N VAL A 586 35.60 55.94 48.76
CA VAL A 586 35.58 54.57 48.24
C VAL A 586 34.19 54.22 47.72
N SER A 587 33.13 54.42 48.52
CA SER A 587 31.74 54.16 48.11
C SER A 587 31.37 54.84 46.79
N LEU A 588 31.70 56.13 46.68
CA LEU A 588 31.50 56.91 45.46
C LEU A 588 32.29 56.33 44.27
N SER A 589 33.58 56.06 44.45
CA SER A 589 34.44 55.55 43.37
C SER A 589 33.97 54.18 42.86
N CYS A 590 33.61 53.26 43.76
CA CYS A 590 33.08 51.95 43.39
C CYS A 590 31.76 52.08 42.62
N ALA A 591 30.80 52.88 43.11
CA ALA A 591 29.52 53.08 42.42
C ALA A 591 29.70 53.71 41.03
N PHE A 592 30.60 54.69 40.90
CA PHE A 592 30.92 55.32 39.61
C PHE A 592 31.57 54.36 38.62
N ALA A 593 32.45 53.46 39.08
CA ALA A 593 33.06 52.43 38.26
C ALA A 593 32.02 51.42 37.73
N TYR A 594 31.10 50.95 38.59
CA TYR A 594 29.99 50.10 38.17
C TYR A 594 29.06 50.83 37.17
N MET A 595 28.83 52.12 37.35
CA MET A 595 28.11 52.96 36.37
C MET A 595 28.88 53.13 35.05
N ALA A 596 30.20 53.27 35.07
CA ALA A 596 31.02 53.39 33.85
C ALA A 596 30.94 52.13 32.99
N LYS A 597 31.09 50.94 33.60
CA LYS A 597 30.85 49.66 32.92
C LYS A 597 29.42 49.59 32.36
N ALA A 598 28.42 50.10 33.08
CA ALA A 598 27.02 50.13 32.62
C ALA A 598 26.77 51.15 31.48
N CYS A 599 27.56 52.23 31.39
CA CYS A 599 27.58 53.17 30.27
C CYS A 599 28.26 52.62 29.00
N GLY A 600 29.03 51.54 29.13
CA GLY A 600 29.66 50.81 28.02
C GLY A 600 31.16 51.00 27.85
N PHE A 601 31.86 51.54 28.86
CA PHE A 601 33.33 51.59 28.88
C PHE A 601 33.91 50.19 29.14
N GLU A 602 34.98 49.81 28.44
CA GLU A 602 35.55 48.46 28.57
C GLU A 602 36.72 48.38 29.55
N SER A 603 37.58 49.41 29.68
CA SER A 603 38.58 49.49 30.76
C SER A 603 38.07 50.41 31.88
N VAL A 604 37.84 49.83 33.07
CA VAL A 604 37.44 50.58 34.27
C VAL A 604 38.12 49.93 35.49
N THR A 605 38.94 50.71 36.20
CA THR A 605 39.65 50.27 37.41
C THR A 605 39.35 51.19 38.57
N ILE A 606 38.84 50.64 39.68
CA ILE A 606 38.73 51.35 40.96
C ILE A 606 40.14 51.40 41.57
N CYS A 607 40.56 52.59 42.01
CA CYS A 607 41.92 52.86 42.50
C CYS A 607 41.89 53.51 43.89
N SER A 608 42.83 53.16 44.77
CA SER A 608 42.99 53.82 46.08
C SER A 608 44.45 53.88 46.53
N ASP A 609 44.79 54.93 47.29
CA ASP A 609 46.08 55.10 48.00
C ASP A 609 45.99 54.67 49.49
N THR A 610 44.94 53.92 49.87
CA THR A 610 44.47 53.58 51.23
C THR A 610 43.78 54.68 52.03
N LYS A 611 43.87 55.96 51.62
CA LYS A 611 43.25 57.11 52.31
C LYS A 611 42.12 57.75 51.50
N HIS A 612 42.24 57.70 50.18
CA HIS A 612 41.34 58.26 49.20
C HIS A 612 41.13 57.25 48.06
N ALA A 613 40.12 57.46 47.22
CA ALA A 613 39.82 56.60 46.09
C ALA A 613 39.34 57.40 44.88
N TRP A 614 39.58 56.84 43.71
CA TRP A 614 39.20 57.36 42.40
C TRP A 614 38.97 56.18 41.44
N VAL A 615 38.65 56.49 40.18
CA VAL A 615 38.46 55.52 39.10
C VAL A 615 39.36 55.91 37.92
N ASP A 616 40.06 54.94 37.35
CA ASP A 616 40.60 55.04 36.00
C ASP A 616 39.55 54.51 35.01
N ILE A 617 39.24 55.28 33.97
CA ILE A 617 38.41 54.84 32.84
C ILE A 617 39.18 55.14 31.55
N ASP A 618 39.54 54.11 30.79
CA ASP A 618 40.36 54.18 29.57
C ASP A 618 41.62 55.08 29.70
N GLY A 619 42.33 55.03 30.84
CA GLY A 619 43.54 55.80 31.12
C GLY A 619 43.29 57.25 31.56
N ARG A 620 42.08 57.56 32.04
CA ARG A 620 41.67 58.89 32.50
C ARG A 620 41.17 58.87 33.94
N LEU A 621 41.55 59.90 34.69
CA LEU A 621 41.21 60.08 36.08
C LEU A 621 39.77 60.62 36.26
N TYR A 622 38.98 59.89 37.05
CA TYR A 622 37.69 60.32 37.57
C TYR A 622 37.63 60.14 39.09
N ASP A 623 37.43 61.24 39.81
CA ASP A 623 37.41 61.31 41.27
C ASP A 623 36.12 62.05 41.67
N PRO A 624 35.00 61.32 41.88
CA PRO A 624 33.69 61.93 42.07
C PRO A 624 33.61 62.85 43.30
N LEU A 625 34.44 62.61 44.32
CA LEU A 625 34.47 63.42 45.53
C LEU A 625 35.25 64.73 45.31
N PHE A 626 36.47 64.69 44.74
CA PHE A 626 37.24 65.91 44.50
C PHE A 626 36.75 66.71 43.28
N ALA A 627 36.01 66.10 42.36
CA ALA A 627 35.29 66.83 41.31
C ALA A 627 34.21 67.75 41.89
N LYS A 628 33.47 67.25 42.89
CA LYS A 628 32.45 67.98 43.66
C LYS A 628 33.07 68.99 44.64
N ASP A 629 33.94 68.53 45.54
CA ASP A 629 34.37 69.29 46.71
C ASP A 629 35.62 70.18 46.47
N ARG A 630 36.28 70.07 45.30
CA ARG A 630 37.54 70.81 45.03
C ARG A 630 37.59 71.48 43.67
N ASN A 631 37.58 70.70 42.59
CA ASN A 631 37.71 71.22 41.23
C ASN A 631 37.28 70.18 40.19
N PHE A 632 36.16 70.39 39.53
CA PHE A 632 35.62 69.46 38.53
C PHE A 632 36.63 69.11 37.42
N SER A 633 37.18 70.11 36.72
CA SER A 633 38.05 69.90 35.55
C SER A 633 39.40 69.24 35.85
N LYS A 634 39.86 69.22 37.10
CA LYS A 634 41.07 68.48 37.55
C LYS A 634 40.77 67.05 38.01
N ASN A 635 39.50 66.65 38.07
CA ASN A 635 39.06 65.42 38.71
C ASN A 635 37.97 64.66 37.91
N TYR A 636 37.52 65.16 36.77
CA TYR A 636 36.59 64.47 35.87
C TYR A 636 37.16 64.44 34.45
N ASN A 637 37.36 63.24 33.89
CA ASN A 637 38.07 63.02 32.62
C ASN A 637 39.45 63.71 32.57
N ALA A 638 40.14 63.72 33.71
CA ALA A 638 41.42 64.41 33.85
C ALA A 638 42.58 63.55 33.35
N ALA A 639 43.66 64.21 32.91
CA ALA A 639 44.97 63.57 32.78
C ALA A 639 45.64 63.49 34.17
N TYR A 640 46.26 62.35 34.46
CA TYR A 640 47.04 62.19 35.69
C TYR A 640 48.23 63.16 35.71
N THR A 641 48.29 64.00 36.74
CA THR A 641 49.35 65.02 36.95
C THR A 641 49.84 65.08 38.40
N ASP A 642 49.41 64.15 39.25
CA ASP A 642 49.75 64.04 40.66
C ASP A 642 49.90 62.58 41.12
N TYR A 643 50.06 62.36 42.42
CA TYR A 643 50.29 61.08 43.08
C TYR A 643 49.34 59.93 42.68
N ARG A 644 48.15 60.24 42.14
CA ARG A 644 47.15 59.25 41.72
C ARG A 644 47.58 58.40 40.50
N VAL A 645 48.75 58.67 39.90
CA VAL A 645 49.46 57.72 39.01
C VAL A 645 49.86 56.40 39.70
N HIS A 646 49.90 56.38 41.03
CA HIS A 646 50.39 55.24 41.82
C HIS A 646 49.33 54.82 42.85
N ALA A 647 48.31 54.10 42.39
CA ALA A 647 47.37 53.42 43.28
C ALA A 647 48.08 52.32 44.08
N ALA A 648 47.77 52.21 45.37
CA ALA A 648 48.24 51.15 46.26
C ALA A 648 47.33 49.91 46.20
N ILE A 649 46.04 50.12 45.89
CA ILE A 649 45.02 49.07 45.71
C ILE A 649 44.27 49.36 44.41
N THR A 650 44.04 48.33 43.60
CA THR A 650 43.29 48.39 42.34
C THR A 650 42.29 47.25 42.22
N ARG A 651 41.13 47.51 41.59
CA ARG A 651 40.16 46.49 41.17
C ARG A 651 39.63 46.83 39.79
N GLU A 652 40.01 46.04 38.79
CA GLU A 652 39.37 46.06 37.46
C GLU A 652 37.99 45.40 37.55
N LEU A 653 36.98 46.02 36.92
CA LEU A 653 35.60 45.51 36.84
C LEU A 653 35.34 44.76 35.54
#